data_AF-A0A936HHZ5-F1
#
_entry.id   AF-A0A936HHZ5-F1
#
_cell.length_a   1.000
_cell.length_b   1.000
_cell.length_c   1.000
_cell.angle_alpha   90.00
_cell.angle_beta   90.00
_cell.angle_gamma   90.00
#
_symmetry.space_group_name_H-M   'P 1'
#
loop_
_entity.id
_entity.type
_entity.pdbx_description
1 polymer ?
#
loop_
_entity_poly.entity_id
_entity_poly.type
_entity_poly.pdbx_seq_one_letter_code
_entity_poly.pdbx_strand_id
1 'polypeptide(L)'
;MTSPLQMARTAWARLRQRPDSEHEQAIVRVAIVSILTAYVVWHATGHASSSNFGVLVYVGTAYAAFSCLYLFAILYAPAPSPARRLSAMVTDFAVLSCLLHLGGEVAAPFFPVYLWVALGYGFRFGLRDLAKAVATAVIGFSLVILTTAYWQEQMPLAIGLLASLVVLPAYAATLIKSLTVARAHAESANKAKSRFLATVSHDLRTPLNAIIGISDLISVTPLDRDQRDMVNTIKTSGGALLSLIDDILDLSRIEAGRAIVRTEAFDLHQEIADLLTMLRPLAHRKGLRLGADISPQLPPLLLGDVRHLRQILANLTANAVKFTEHGDVLVGVHPAAAPSRQDIVVRFDVTDTGVGLSEDERKLVFAPFVQGLDTDSGRPDGAGLGLAIAKNLTELLNGTIAVRSEPGHGSTFSVELPFFVDQSRDLRSMTGRLRVELISHNAQASAALRDGLIEAGIEVTSSGLTVPPPALQEDDDAMVMVVDCRGDDAPFLAAPSRSSSGGRQEQPIVRVVDEGPPPPPDPDYLVTVQAPFDGTVLFKAVRAAHIRGSAGTHRTSEDESGSEPRGACRDLRILVAEDNPINRKITARILQHGGHQVDVVASGEEALDRLDQDDGVFDMMIVDVNMPGMSGIDVIKLRRMGEAGGGEHLPIIVLSADATPETAQACEEAGADVFMTKPVEARHLLAAVETTCRRPETEPEPASVAVTPIARHPRFRGEHVSPIDTSRLANLKSIGGDDAFVVDTLQEYLRDARVLIDEIASAASAADLTAFREGIHALRGTSGNVGAQALRHACEIQKDLSRSDLQRHGADYVHVIERELERFAEELARQPLGLADSKRGGTDPPGNPASTTSGP
;
A
#
# COMPACT_ATOMS: atom_id res chain seq x y z
N MET A 1 -41.81 13.73 -21.79
CA MET A 1 -41.06 14.33 -22.92
C MET A 1 -39.76 14.87 -22.36
N THR A 2 -38.65 14.17 -22.59
CA THR A 2 -37.32 14.61 -22.16
C THR A 2 -36.99 15.94 -22.84
N SER A 3 -36.50 16.92 -22.08
CA SER A 3 -36.18 18.22 -22.66
C SER A 3 -35.07 18.05 -23.72
N PRO A 4 -35.11 18.81 -24.83
CA PRO A 4 -34.08 18.71 -25.88
C PRO A 4 -32.67 18.95 -25.34
N LEU A 5 -32.53 19.70 -24.24
CA LEU A 5 -31.28 19.93 -23.53
C LEU A 5 -30.77 18.69 -22.77
N GLN A 6 -31.64 17.85 -22.23
CA GLN A 6 -31.26 16.57 -21.59
C GLN A 6 -30.84 15.51 -22.62
N MET A 7 -31.51 15.46 -23.78
CA MET A 7 -31.08 14.59 -24.89
C MET A 7 -29.73 15.03 -25.46
N ALA A 8 -29.48 16.33 -25.59
CA ALA A 8 -28.19 16.85 -26.02
C ALA A 8 -27.06 16.51 -25.02
N ARG A 9 -27.29 16.67 -23.71
CA ARG A 9 -26.30 16.34 -22.67
C ARG A 9 -25.95 14.85 -22.63
N THR A 10 -26.96 13.98 -22.73
CA THR A 10 -26.75 12.51 -22.74
C THR A 10 -26.06 12.04 -24.02
N ALA A 11 -26.38 12.62 -25.18
CA ALA A 11 -25.67 12.37 -26.42
C ALA A 11 -24.20 12.83 -26.35
N TRP A 12 -23.93 13.99 -25.74
CA TRP A 12 -22.58 14.53 -25.60
C TRP A 12 -21.70 13.70 -24.65
N ALA A 13 -22.27 13.23 -23.53
CA ALA A 13 -21.60 12.30 -22.63
C ALA A 13 -21.23 10.97 -23.33
N ARG A 14 -22.13 10.44 -24.17
CA ARG A 14 -21.88 9.23 -24.99
C ARG A 14 -20.81 9.44 -26.05
N LEU A 15 -20.74 10.61 -26.67
CA LEU A 15 -19.71 10.93 -27.66
C LEU A 15 -18.31 11.04 -27.02
N ARG A 16 -18.22 11.64 -25.83
CA ARG A 16 -16.95 11.89 -25.12
C ARG A 16 -16.26 10.62 -24.61
N GLN A 17 -17.00 9.53 -24.46
CA GLN A 17 -16.50 8.22 -24.04
C GLN A 17 -16.15 7.29 -25.22
N ARG A 18 -16.23 7.75 -26.48
CA ARG A 18 -15.90 6.90 -27.63
C ARG A 18 -14.38 6.68 -27.76
N PRO A 19 -13.95 5.47 -28.16
CA PRO A 19 -12.55 5.16 -28.41
C PRO A 19 -12.01 5.75 -29.73
N ASP A 20 -12.84 6.44 -30.53
CA ASP A 20 -12.48 6.97 -31.84
C ASP A 20 -12.83 8.46 -32.06
N SER A 21 -11.99 9.15 -32.83
CA SER A 21 -12.14 10.59 -33.15
C SER A 21 -13.05 10.87 -34.36
N GLU A 22 -13.95 9.95 -34.71
CA GLU A 22 -14.83 10.10 -35.88
C GLU A 22 -15.84 11.24 -35.71
N HIS A 23 -16.35 11.40 -34.49
CA HIS A 23 -17.30 12.46 -34.14
C HIS A 23 -16.63 13.84 -34.17
N GLU A 24 -15.38 13.97 -33.73
CA GLU A 24 -14.60 15.20 -33.82
C GLU A 24 -14.41 15.64 -35.29
N GLN A 25 -14.09 14.69 -36.18
CA GLN A 25 -13.97 14.98 -37.62
C GLN A 25 -15.31 15.44 -38.21
N ALA A 26 -16.43 14.84 -37.82
CA ALA A 26 -17.75 15.23 -38.28
C ALA A 26 -18.14 16.65 -37.80
N ILE A 27 -17.81 17.01 -36.55
CA ILE A 27 -18.04 18.37 -36.02
C ILE A 27 -17.19 19.39 -36.77
N VAL A 28 -15.90 19.11 -36.95
CA VAL A 28 -14.98 19.98 -37.72
C VAL A 28 -15.46 20.13 -39.16
N ARG A 29 -15.97 19.05 -39.78
CA ARG A 29 -16.58 19.11 -41.11
C ARG A 29 -17.75 20.09 -41.13
N VAL A 30 -18.73 19.95 -40.25
CA VAL A 30 -19.90 20.84 -40.21
C VAL A 30 -19.48 22.31 -40.09
N ALA A 31 -18.48 22.62 -39.27
CA ALA A 31 -17.94 23.97 -39.13
C ALA A 31 -17.31 24.48 -40.45
N ILE A 32 -16.41 23.69 -41.06
CA ILE A 32 -15.75 24.06 -42.33
C ILE A 32 -16.78 24.26 -43.44
N VAL A 33 -17.73 23.34 -43.59
CA VAL A 33 -18.76 23.41 -44.62
C VAL A 33 -19.67 24.62 -44.44
N SER A 34 -19.99 24.96 -43.19
CA SER A 34 -20.77 26.17 -42.89
C SER A 34 -20.02 27.44 -43.30
N ILE A 35 -18.71 27.53 -43.03
CA ILE A 35 -17.87 28.66 -43.43
C ILE A 35 -17.77 28.75 -44.95
N LEU A 36 -17.51 27.63 -45.63
CA LEU A 36 -17.44 27.57 -47.09
C LEU A 36 -18.76 28.00 -47.74
N THR A 37 -19.88 27.50 -47.23
CA THR A 37 -21.22 27.85 -47.73
C THR A 37 -21.52 29.33 -47.51
N ALA A 38 -21.19 29.89 -46.34
CA ALA A 38 -21.36 31.31 -46.05
C ALA A 38 -20.53 32.19 -47.00
N TYR A 39 -19.29 31.80 -47.29
CA TYR A 39 -18.44 32.50 -48.26
C TYR A 39 -19.04 32.49 -49.66
N VAL A 40 -19.53 31.34 -50.13
CA VAL A 40 -20.18 31.23 -51.45
C VAL A 40 -21.46 32.09 -51.52
N VAL A 41 -22.29 32.06 -50.47
CA VAL A 41 -23.51 32.88 -50.38
C VAL A 41 -23.19 34.37 -50.40
N TRP A 42 -22.19 34.80 -49.64
CA TRP A 42 -21.72 36.19 -49.64
C TRP A 42 -21.33 36.66 -51.05
N HIS A 43 -20.50 35.88 -51.75
CA HIS A 43 -20.10 36.21 -53.12
C HIS A 43 -21.27 36.19 -54.11
N ALA A 44 -22.22 35.27 -53.94
CA ALA A 44 -23.42 35.18 -54.77
C ALA A 44 -24.32 36.42 -54.62
N THR A 45 -24.42 37.01 -53.42
CA THR A 45 -25.20 38.24 -53.20
C THR A 45 -24.61 39.48 -53.89
N GLY A 46 -23.29 39.51 -54.13
CA GLY A 46 -22.61 40.62 -54.81
C GLY A 46 -22.62 40.53 -56.34
N HIS A 47 -22.86 39.36 -56.93
CA HIS A 47 -22.69 39.10 -58.38
C HIS A 47 -23.91 38.39 -59.02
N ALA A 48 -25.12 38.76 -58.59
CA ALA A 48 -26.41 38.08 -58.81
C ALA A 48 -26.84 37.76 -60.27
N SER A 49 -26.02 38.05 -61.29
CA SER A 49 -26.36 37.88 -62.71
C SER A 49 -25.70 36.66 -63.39
N SER A 50 -24.92 35.83 -62.68
CA SER A 50 -24.24 34.66 -63.27
C SER A 50 -24.81 33.33 -62.77
N SER A 51 -25.23 32.46 -63.70
CA SER A 51 -25.91 31.18 -63.44
C SER A 51 -25.11 30.19 -62.59
N ASN A 52 -23.78 30.31 -62.59
CA ASN A 52 -22.90 29.37 -61.88
C ASN A 52 -22.92 29.53 -60.34
N PHE A 53 -23.22 30.72 -59.81
CA PHE A 53 -23.26 30.92 -58.35
C PHE A 53 -24.47 30.25 -57.69
N GLY A 54 -25.62 30.19 -58.38
CA GLY A 54 -26.79 29.48 -57.87
C GLY A 54 -26.53 27.99 -57.69
N VAL A 55 -25.81 27.38 -58.64
CA VAL A 55 -25.38 25.97 -58.55
C VAL A 55 -24.36 25.79 -57.41
N LEU A 56 -23.43 26.72 -57.23
CA LEU A 56 -22.43 26.67 -56.16
C LEU A 56 -23.07 26.72 -54.75
N VAL A 57 -24.08 27.57 -54.56
CA VAL A 57 -24.87 27.64 -53.32
C VAL A 57 -25.65 26.34 -53.08
N TYR A 58 -26.23 25.74 -54.12
CA TYR A 58 -26.92 24.45 -54.01
C TYR A 58 -25.97 23.32 -53.60
N VAL A 59 -24.78 23.25 -54.22
CA VAL A 59 -23.76 22.25 -53.87
C VAL A 59 -23.27 22.44 -52.42
N GLY A 60 -23.03 23.67 -51.98
CA GLY A 60 -22.62 23.96 -50.60
C GLY A 60 -23.69 23.59 -49.56
N THR A 61 -24.95 23.96 -49.81
CA THR A 61 -26.08 23.64 -48.93
C THR A 61 -26.37 22.13 -48.89
N ALA A 62 -26.29 21.44 -50.02
CA ALA A 62 -26.38 19.97 -50.06
C ALA A 62 -25.26 19.32 -49.25
N TYR A 63 -24.03 19.82 -49.33
CA TYR A 63 -22.91 19.31 -48.54
C TYR A 63 -23.06 19.56 -47.04
N ALA A 64 -23.64 20.70 -46.64
CA ALA A 64 -23.99 20.97 -45.25
C ALA A 64 -25.01 19.95 -44.74
N ALA A 65 -26.04 19.64 -45.54
CA ALA A 65 -27.03 18.62 -45.23
C ALA A 65 -26.41 17.22 -45.08
N PHE A 66 -25.52 16.81 -46.00
CA PHE A 66 -24.79 15.55 -45.90
C PHE A 66 -23.87 15.50 -44.66
N SER A 67 -23.22 16.61 -44.31
CA SER A 67 -22.37 16.70 -43.12
C SER A 67 -23.17 16.51 -41.84
N CYS A 68 -24.35 17.12 -41.75
CA CYS A 68 -25.29 16.91 -40.66
C CYS A 68 -25.83 15.47 -40.63
N LEU A 69 -26.09 14.86 -41.79
CA LEU A 69 -26.51 13.46 -41.90
C LEU A 69 -25.44 12.50 -41.38
N TYR A 70 -24.16 12.72 -41.71
CA TYR A 70 -23.06 11.93 -41.15
C TYR A 70 -22.95 12.07 -39.63
N LEU A 71 -23.10 13.29 -39.10
CA LEU A 71 -23.12 13.50 -37.65
C LEU A 71 -24.30 12.79 -36.98
N PHE A 72 -25.49 12.85 -37.58
CA PHE A 72 -26.66 12.13 -37.11
C PHE A 72 -26.48 10.60 -37.19
N ALA A 73 -25.87 10.08 -38.25
CA ALA A 73 -25.56 8.66 -38.38
C ALA A 73 -24.58 8.16 -37.32
N ILE A 74 -23.63 9.01 -36.87
CA ILE A 74 -22.73 8.69 -35.75
C ILE A 74 -23.49 8.68 -34.43
N LEU A 75 -24.44 9.60 -34.23
CA LEU A 75 -25.30 9.65 -33.05
C LEU A 75 -26.24 8.45 -32.96
N TYR A 76 -26.77 7.98 -34.10
CA TYR A 76 -27.67 6.83 -34.18
C TYR A 76 -26.94 5.48 -34.09
N ALA A 77 -25.79 5.36 -34.77
CA ALA A 77 -24.96 4.16 -34.79
C ALA A 77 -23.53 4.48 -34.30
N PRO A 78 -23.31 4.50 -32.96
CA PRO A 78 -22.05 4.93 -32.34
C PRO A 78 -20.96 3.86 -32.38
N ALA A 79 -21.06 2.82 -33.22
CA ALA A 79 -19.94 1.91 -33.47
C ALA A 79 -18.98 2.50 -34.52
N PRO A 80 -17.66 2.32 -34.40
CA PRO A 80 -16.69 2.74 -35.42
C PRO A 80 -16.95 1.99 -36.73
N SER A 81 -17.03 2.71 -37.85
CA SER A 81 -17.31 2.11 -39.16
C SER A 81 -16.30 2.57 -40.22
N PRO A 82 -15.41 1.67 -40.70
CA PRO A 82 -14.48 1.99 -41.78
C PRO A 82 -15.18 2.42 -43.08
N ALA A 83 -16.34 1.83 -43.37
CA ALA A 83 -17.13 2.15 -44.55
C ALA A 83 -17.69 3.58 -44.50
N ARG A 84 -18.20 3.99 -43.32
CA ARG A 84 -18.70 5.36 -43.10
C ARG A 84 -17.58 6.39 -43.21
N ARG A 85 -16.39 6.09 -42.70
CA ARG A 85 -15.21 6.98 -42.82
C ARG A 85 -14.78 7.13 -44.28
N LEU A 86 -14.74 6.04 -45.04
CA LEU A 86 -14.37 6.06 -46.45
C LEU A 86 -15.40 6.81 -47.29
N SER A 87 -16.70 6.55 -47.08
CA SER A 87 -17.77 7.26 -47.82
C SER A 87 -17.71 8.76 -47.55
N ALA A 88 -17.48 9.13 -46.30
CA ALA A 88 -17.36 10.51 -45.87
C ALA A 88 -16.12 11.18 -46.49
N MET A 89 -14.96 10.52 -46.51
CA MET A 89 -13.74 11.00 -47.16
C MET A 89 -13.93 11.25 -48.65
N VAL A 90 -14.53 10.28 -49.36
CA VAL A 90 -14.81 10.42 -50.80
C VAL A 90 -15.78 11.57 -51.04
N THR A 91 -16.80 11.72 -50.20
CA THR A 91 -17.75 12.84 -50.28
C THR A 91 -17.04 14.18 -50.10
N ASP A 92 -16.17 14.31 -49.09
CA ASP A 92 -15.42 15.54 -48.79
C ASP A 92 -14.62 16.02 -50.01
N PHE A 93 -13.82 15.12 -50.61
CA PHE A 93 -12.99 15.47 -51.76
C PHE A 93 -13.80 15.64 -53.05
N ALA A 94 -14.86 14.86 -53.27
CA ALA A 94 -15.72 15.01 -54.44
C ALA A 94 -16.43 16.37 -54.44
N VAL A 95 -16.97 16.80 -53.30
CA VAL A 95 -17.63 18.11 -53.18
C VAL A 95 -16.63 19.24 -53.32
N LEU A 96 -15.47 19.17 -52.64
CA LEU A 96 -14.43 20.19 -52.80
C LEU A 96 -13.95 20.28 -54.26
N SER A 97 -13.85 19.16 -54.97
CA SER A 97 -13.51 19.13 -56.40
C SER A 97 -14.59 19.81 -57.23
N CYS A 98 -15.86 19.54 -56.94
CA CYS A 98 -17.00 20.16 -57.63
C CYS A 98 -17.03 21.69 -57.40
N LEU A 99 -16.79 22.15 -56.17
CA LEU A 99 -16.73 23.57 -55.83
C LEU A 99 -15.59 24.28 -56.58
N LEU A 100 -14.40 23.67 -56.64
CA LEU A 100 -13.27 24.22 -57.40
C LEU A 100 -13.53 24.21 -58.92
N HIS A 101 -14.23 23.19 -59.42
CA HIS A 101 -14.53 23.07 -60.84
C HIS A 101 -15.49 24.17 -61.30
N LEU A 102 -16.58 24.36 -60.56
CA LEU A 102 -17.65 25.30 -60.89
C LEU A 102 -17.33 26.74 -60.49
N GLY A 103 -16.53 26.95 -59.44
CA GLY A 103 -16.24 28.26 -58.87
C GLY A 103 -15.02 28.99 -59.47
N GLY A 104 -14.16 28.29 -60.21
CA GLY A 104 -12.98 28.89 -60.86
C GLY A 104 -12.10 29.67 -59.88
N GLU A 105 -11.79 30.92 -60.21
CA GLU A 105 -10.97 31.81 -59.37
C GLU A 105 -11.57 32.06 -57.98
N VAL A 106 -12.90 32.21 -57.89
CA VAL A 106 -13.60 32.50 -56.61
C VAL A 106 -13.48 31.34 -55.63
N ALA A 107 -13.33 30.11 -56.12
CA ALA A 107 -13.16 28.93 -55.29
C ALA A 107 -11.69 28.60 -54.98
N ALA A 108 -10.71 29.28 -55.59
CA ALA A 108 -9.28 29.04 -55.32
C ALA A 108 -8.90 29.07 -53.82
N PRO A 109 -9.49 29.95 -52.97
CA PRO A 109 -9.27 29.93 -51.52
C PRO A 109 -9.70 28.65 -50.80
N PHE A 110 -10.43 27.73 -51.46
CA PHE A 110 -10.86 26.47 -50.87
C PHE A 110 -9.80 25.36 -50.95
N PHE A 111 -8.76 25.54 -51.78
CA PHE A 111 -7.71 24.52 -51.92
C PHE A 111 -7.06 24.11 -50.58
N PRO A 112 -6.70 25.04 -49.65
CA PRO A 112 -6.15 24.65 -48.34
C PRO A 112 -7.02 23.67 -47.55
N VAL A 113 -8.32 23.63 -47.82
CA VAL A 113 -9.24 22.65 -47.20
C VAL A 113 -8.91 21.22 -47.63
N TYR A 114 -8.38 20.99 -48.84
CA TYR A 114 -7.89 19.65 -49.23
C TYR A 114 -6.79 19.15 -48.30
N LEU A 115 -5.80 20.01 -48.04
CA LEU A 115 -4.68 19.68 -47.15
C LEU A 115 -5.18 19.45 -45.73
N TRP A 116 -6.07 20.34 -45.24
CA TRP A 116 -6.65 20.20 -43.91
C TRP A 116 -7.43 18.89 -43.74
N VAL A 117 -8.26 18.54 -44.72
CA VAL A 117 -9.04 17.29 -44.71
C VAL A 117 -8.10 16.09 -44.76
N ALA A 118 -7.12 16.07 -45.67
CA ALA A 118 -6.15 14.98 -45.79
C ALA A 118 -5.35 14.76 -44.50
N LEU A 119 -4.80 15.84 -43.93
CA LEU A 119 -4.07 15.81 -42.66
C LEU A 119 -4.98 15.40 -41.49
N GLY A 120 -6.22 15.89 -41.47
CA GLY A 120 -7.22 15.54 -40.47
C GLY A 120 -7.52 14.04 -40.42
N TYR A 121 -7.63 13.38 -41.58
CA TYR A 121 -7.76 11.92 -41.63
C TYR A 121 -6.49 11.21 -41.14
N GLY A 122 -5.31 11.76 -41.44
CA GLY A 122 -4.04 11.18 -40.99
C GLY A 122 -3.79 11.25 -39.49
N PHE A 123 -3.99 12.41 -38.88
CA PHE A 123 -3.78 12.58 -37.44
C PHE A 123 -4.79 11.79 -36.60
N ARG A 124 -6.04 11.65 -37.07
CA ARG A 124 -7.13 11.00 -36.31
C ARG A 124 -7.20 9.49 -36.50
N PHE A 125 -6.90 9.00 -37.71
CA PHE A 125 -7.11 7.58 -38.05
C PHE A 125 -5.82 6.88 -38.51
N GLY A 126 -4.72 7.61 -38.61
CA GLY A 126 -3.38 7.08 -38.83
C GLY A 126 -2.95 7.04 -40.30
N LEU A 127 -1.80 6.42 -40.53
CA LEU A 127 -1.07 6.43 -41.79
C LEU A 127 -1.83 5.81 -42.96
N ARG A 128 -2.64 4.77 -42.71
CA ARG A 128 -3.41 4.09 -43.77
C ARG A 128 -4.51 4.97 -44.33
N ASP A 129 -5.20 5.71 -43.47
CA ASP A 129 -6.27 6.62 -43.90
C ASP A 129 -5.71 7.94 -44.43
N LEU A 130 -4.53 8.38 -43.97
CA LEU A 130 -3.76 9.45 -44.63
C LEU A 130 -3.46 9.10 -46.09
N ALA A 131 -2.97 7.88 -46.36
CA ALA A 131 -2.64 7.44 -47.72
C ALA A 131 -3.89 7.40 -48.62
N LYS A 132 -5.02 6.89 -48.13
CA LYS A 132 -6.30 6.91 -48.86
C LYS A 132 -6.78 8.34 -49.13
N ALA A 133 -6.65 9.23 -48.14
CA ALA A 133 -7.04 10.62 -48.28
C ALA A 133 -6.18 11.36 -49.31
N VAL A 134 -4.86 11.15 -49.29
CA VAL A 134 -3.94 11.70 -50.30
C VAL A 134 -4.28 11.18 -51.69
N ALA A 135 -4.51 9.88 -51.86
CA ALA A 135 -4.89 9.30 -53.15
C ALA A 135 -6.19 9.92 -53.68
N THR A 136 -7.21 10.04 -52.83
CA THR A 136 -8.50 10.63 -53.20
C THR A 136 -8.39 12.13 -53.51
N ALA A 137 -7.59 12.86 -52.72
CA ALA A 137 -7.29 14.29 -52.91
C ALA A 137 -6.59 14.56 -54.25
N VAL A 138 -5.57 13.76 -54.57
CA VAL A 138 -4.80 13.86 -55.82
C VAL A 138 -5.71 13.58 -57.02
N ILE A 139 -6.49 12.49 -56.97
CA ILE A 139 -7.45 12.17 -58.04
C ILE A 139 -8.45 13.31 -58.25
N GLY A 140 -9.04 13.80 -57.16
CA GLY A 140 -10.02 14.89 -57.21
C GLY A 140 -9.44 16.18 -57.79
N PHE A 141 -8.27 16.62 -57.31
CA PHE A 141 -7.65 17.86 -57.79
C PHE A 141 -7.09 17.73 -59.22
N SER A 142 -6.54 16.57 -59.60
CA SER A 142 -6.17 16.30 -61.00
C SER A 142 -7.36 16.42 -61.94
N LEU A 143 -8.54 15.94 -61.54
CA LEU A 143 -9.75 16.10 -62.34
C LEU A 143 -10.14 17.59 -62.48
N VAL A 144 -10.03 18.38 -61.42
CA VAL A 144 -10.26 19.83 -61.45
C VAL A 144 -9.33 20.52 -62.45
N ILE A 145 -8.03 20.19 -62.44
CA ILE A 145 -7.04 20.75 -63.38
C ILE A 145 -7.42 20.42 -64.83
N LEU A 146 -7.88 19.19 -65.09
CA LEU A 146 -8.26 18.75 -66.44
C LEU A 146 -9.59 19.34 -66.94
N THR A 147 -10.48 19.76 -66.04
CA THR A 147 -11.84 20.16 -66.39
C THR A 147 -12.11 21.67 -66.31
N THR A 148 -11.21 22.45 -65.70
CA THR A 148 -11.45 23.87 -65.42
C THR A 148 -10.40 24.77 -66.07
N ALA A 149 -10.84 25.69 -66.93
CA ALA A 149 -9.97 26.59 -67.70
C ALA A 149 -9.01 27.40 -66.82
N TYR A 150 -9.48 27.96 -65.69
CA TYR A 150 -8.64 28.73 -64.75
C TYR A 150 -7.37 27.97 -64.31
N TRP A 151 -7.51 26.69 -63.97
CA TRP A 151 -6.38 25.86 -63.51
C TRP A 151 -5.46 25.44 -64.67
N GLN A 152 -5.97 25.39 -65.90
CA GLN A 152 -5.16 25.18 -67.11
C GLN A 152 -4.35 26.41 -67.49
N GLU A 153 -4.91 27.61 -67.31
CA GLU A 153 -4.21 28.88 -67.51
C GLU A 153 -3.10 29.07 -66.47
N GLN A 154 -3.31 28.62 -65.23
CA GLN A 154 -2.37 28.73 -64.11
C GLN A 154 -1.60 27.41 -63.83
N MET A 155 -1.11 26.74 -64.87
CA MET A 155 -0.43 25.44 -64.75
C MET A 155 0.71 25.39 -63.72
N PRO A 156 1.61 26.39 -63.62
CA PRO A 156 2.66 26.38 -62.61
C PRO A 156 2.12 26.32 -61.17
N LEU A 157 1.05 27.08 -60.88
CA LEU A 157 0.39 27.07 -59.58
C LEU A 157 -0.30 25.73 -59.33
N ALA A 158 -1.05 25.22 -60.33
CA ALA A 158 -1.77 23.95 -60.24
C ALA A 158 -0.84 22.77 -59.93
N ILE A 159 0.32 22.70 -60.60
CA ILE A 159 1.33 21.67 -60.36
C ILE A 159 1.93 21.81 -58.95
N GLY A 160 2.24 23.03 -58.50
CA GLY A 160 2.76 23.28 -57.16
C GLY A 160 1.78 22.85 -56.06
N LEU A 161 0.50 23.16 -56.23
CA LEU A 161 -0.57 22.75 -55.31
C LEU A 161 -0.79 21.23 -55.35
N LEU A 162 -0.78 20.59 -56.52
CA LEU A 162 -0.86 19.13 -56.64
C LEU A 162 0.32 18.44 -55.95
N ALA A 163 1.54 18.96 -56.12
CA ALA A 163 2.72 18.48 -55.41
C ALA A 163 2.58 18.65 -53.90
N SER A 164 2.00 19.76 -53.43
CA SER A 164 1.77 20.00 -51.99
C SER A 164 0.84 18.96 -51.35
N LEU A 165 -0.14 18.42 -52.09
CA LEU A 165 -1.03 17.34 -51.63
C LEU A 165 -0.29 16.03 -51.37
N VAL A 166 0.92 15.87 -51.89
CA VAL A 166 1.77 14.69 -51.66
C VAL A 166 2.86 15.02 -50.64
N VAL A 167 3.59 16.12 -50.83
CA VAL A 167 4.77 16.47 -50.03
C VAL A 167 4.40 16.79 -48.58
N LEU A 168 3.39 17.62 -48.33
CA LEU A 168 3.01 18.01 -46.96
C LEU A 168 2.45 16.81 -46.16
N PRO A 169 1.52 15.99 -46.71
CA PRO A 169 1.10 14.76 -46.04
C PRO A 169 2.21 13.73 -45.84
N ALA A 170 3.17 13.61 -46.76
CA ALA A 170 4.32 12.73 -46.58
C ALA A 170 5.20 13.19 -45.41
N TYR A 171 5.44 14.50 -45.26
CA TYR A 171 6.13 15.03 -44.10
C TYR A 171 5.33 14.78 -42.80
N ALA A 172 4.02 15.05 -42.81
CA ALA A 172 3.16 14.76 -41.66
C ALA A 172 3.16 13.27 -41.29
N ALA A 173 3.22 12.36 -42.27
CA ALA A 173 3.35 10.92 -42.04
C ALA A 173 4.63 10.58 -41.26
N THR A 174 5.75 11.24 -41.55
CA THR A 174 7.00 11.05 -40.79
C THR A 174 6.86 11.52 -39.34
N LEU A 175 6.20 12.65 -39.10
CA LEU A 175 5.93 13.19 -37.77
C LEU A 175 4.97 12.30 -36.96
N ILE A 176 3.88 11.84 -37.58
CA ILE A 176 2.93 10.92 -36.93
C ILE A 176 3.65 9.63 -36.53
N LYS A 177 4.51 9.10 -37.42
CA LYS A 177 5.30 7.89 -37.13
C LYS A 177 6.28 8.13 -35.99
N SER A 178 7.05 9.22 -36.00
CA SER A 178 8.03 9.50 -34.94
C SER A 178 7.36 9.70 -33.59
N LEU A 179 6.23 10.43 -33.54
CA LEU A 179 5.46 10.63 -32.32
C LEU A 179 4.90 9.31 -31.77
N THR A 180 4.36 8.45 -32.65
CA THR A 180 3.81 7.15 -32.25
C THR A 180 4.90 6.24 -31.68
N VAL A 181 6.08 6.21 -32.32
CA VAL A 181 7.24 5.42 -31.84
C VAL A 181 7.75 5.96 -30.51
N ALA A 182 7.92 7.29 -30.37
CA ALA A 182 8.37 7.91 -29.13
C ALA A 182 7.40 7.62 -27.97
N ARG A 183 6.09 7.71 -28.22
CA ARG A 183 5.06 7.36 -27.24
C ARG A 183 5.12 5.88 -26.86
N ALA A 184 5.23 4.98 -27.84
CA ALA A 184 5.31 3.54 -27.57
C ALA A 184 6.56 3.18 -26.76
N HIS A 185 7.71 3.78 -27.07
CA HIS A 185 8.94 3.62 -26.29
C HIS A 185 8.76 4.12 -24.86
N ALA A 186 8.22 5.32 -24.65
CA ALA A 186 7.95 5.86 -23.32
C ALA A 186 6.99 4.98 -22.50
N GLU A 187 5.89 4.52 -23.10
CA GLU A 187 4.94 3.61 -22.44
C GLU A 187 5.57 2.26 -22.10
N SER A 188 6.40 1.71 -22.99
CA SER A 188 7.11 0.43 -22.76
C SER A 188 8.13 0.55 -21.62
N ALA A 189 8.88 1.65 -21.57
CA ALA A 189 9.84 1.94 -20.51
C ALA A 189 9.13 2.09 -19.16
N ASN A 190 7.99 2.78 -19.11
CA ASN A 190 7.21 2.92 -17.89
C ASN A 190 6.64 1.58 -17.41
N LYS A 191 6.09 0.76 -18.33
CA LYS A 191 5.63 -0.61 -18.00
C LYS A 191 6.76 -1.49 -17.49
N ALA A 192 7.96 -1.40 -18.07
CA ALA A 192 9.13 -2.13 -17.60
C ALA A 192 9.57 -1.67 -16.20
N LYS A 193 9.60 -0.35 -15.94
CA LYS A 193 9.87 0.23 -14.61
C LYS A 193 8.89 -0.30 -13.56
N SER A 194 7.58 -0.27 -13.83
CA SER A 194 6.56 -0.76 -12.88
C SER A 194 6.68 -2.27 -12.62
N ARG A 195 6.95 -3.08 -13.66
CA ARG A 195 7.15 -4.53 -13.50
C ARG A 195 8.40 -4.83 -12.68
N PHE A 196 9.51 -4.13 -12.98
CA PHE A 196 10.74 -4.27 -12.22
C PHE A 196 10.52 -3.95 -10.74
N LEU A 197 9.86 -2.84 -10.43
CA LEU A 197 9.56 -2.48 -9.04
C LEU A 197 8.66 -3.51 -8.34
N ALA A 198 7.65 -4.05 -9.04
CA ALA A 198 6.78 -5.09 -8.49
C ALA A 198 7.55 -6.39 -8.19
N THR A 199 8.40 -6.86 -9.12
CA THR A 199 9.23 -8.06 -8.93
C THR A 199 10.26 -7.84 -7.82
N VAL A 200 10.99 -6.73 -7.84
CA VAL A 200 11.99 -6.41 -6.80
C VAL A 200 11.32 -6.29 -5.42
N SER A 201 10.14 -5.68 -5.33
CA SER A 201 9.43 -5.62 -4.05
C SER A 201 9.07 -7.00 -3.54
N HIS A 202 8.54 -7.89 -4.39
CA HIS A 202 8.25 -9.27 -4.01
C HIS A 202 9.53 -10.02 -3.54
N ASP A 203 10.62 -9.86 -4.27
CA ASP A 203 11.89 -10.53 -4.00
C ASP A 203 12.59 -9.99 -2.75
N LEU A 204 12.35 -8.72 -2.38
CA LEU A 204 12.81 -8.13 -1.13
C LEU A 204 11.89 -8.46 0.05
N ARG A 205 10.57 -8.51 -0.18
CA ARG A 205 9.56 -8.79 0.85
C ARG A 205 9.68 -10.22 1.38
N THR A 206 9.92 -11.20 0.52
CA THR A 206 10.01 -12.62 0.89
C THR A 206 11.09 -12.90 1.95
N PRO A 207 12.38 -12.56 1.76
CA PRO A 207 13.41 -12.77 2.77
C PRO A 207 13.18 -11.90 4.02
N LEU A 208 12.65 -10.70 3.86
CA LEU A 208 12.39 -9.78 4.97
C LEU A 208 11.28 -10.30 5.89
N ASN A 209 10.20 -10.84 5.31
CA ASN A 209 9.13 -11.50 6.05
C ASN A 209 9.62 -12.74 6.78
N ALA A 210 10.53 -13.51 6.19
CA ALA A 210 11.16 -14.64 6.87
C ALA A 210 12.01 -14.18 8.07
N ILE A 211 12.76 -13.08 7.94
CA ILE A 211 13.53 -12.48 9.03
C ILE A 211 12.61 -12.02 10.17
N ILE A 212 11.51 -11.34 9.85
CA ILE A 212 10.51 -10.88 10.83
C ILE A 212 9.86 -12.08 11.52
N GLY A 213 9.40 -13.08 10.75
CA GLY A 213 8.75 -14.27 11.30
C GLY A 213 9.67 -15.10 12.21
N ILE A 214 10.95 -15.27 11.84
CA ILE A 214 11.94 -15.92 12.71
C ILE A 214 12.18 -15.09 13.96
N SER A 215 12.25 -13.76 13.84
CA SER A 215 12.41 -12.87 15.00
C SER A 215 11.22 -12.99 15.95
N ASP A 216 9.99 -13.07 15.43
CA ASP A 216 8.79 -13.32 16.23
C ASP A 216 8.85 -14.66 16.96
N LEU A 217 9.29 -15.73 16.28
CA LEU A 217 9.47 -17.04 16.93
C LEU A 217 10.52 -16.99 18.04
N ILE A 218 11.61 -16.24 17.85
CA ILE A 218 12.65 -16.08 18.87
C ILE A 218 12.11 -15.25 20.04
N SER A 219 11.30 -14.20 19.79
CA SER A 219 10.72 -13.35 20.84
C SER A 219 9.86 -14.11 21.87
N VAL A 220 9.28 -15.25 21.51
CA VAL A 220 8.43 -16.07 22.39
C VAL A 220 9.24 -17.12 23.17
N THR A 221 10.53 -17.28 22.88
CA THR A 221 11.43 -18.18 23.64
C THR A 221 11.97 -17.48 24.89
N PRO A 222 12.47 -18.23 25.90
CA PRO A 222 13.17 -17.62 27.03
C PRO A 222 14.48 -16.96 26.55
N LEU A 223 14.45 -15.63 26.47
CA LEU A 223 15.57 -14.78 26.10
C LEU A 223 16.09 -14.01 27.31
N ASP A 224 17.42 -13.85 27.38
CA ASP A 224 18.00 -12.85 28.26
C ASP A 224 17.73 -11.41 27.75
N ARG A 225 18.08 -10.41 28.56
CA ARG A 225 17.78 -9.00 28.27
C ARG A 225 18.44 -8.51 26.98
N ASP A 226 19.69 -8.92 26.73
CA ASP A 226 20.45 -8.47 25.57
C ASP A 226 19.95 -9.15 24.28
N GLN A 227 19.60 -10.43 24.35
CA GLN A 227 18.99 -11.18 23.26
C GLN A 227 17.61 -10.61 22.90
N ARG A 228 16.78 -10.27 23.89
CA ARG A 228 15.47 -9.64 23.67
C ARG A 228 15.62 -8.30 22.94
N ASP A 229 16.60 -7.51 23.33
CA ASP A 229 16.92 -6.22 22.70
C ASP A 229 17.40 -6.40 21.24
N MET A 230 18.22 -7.42 20.96
CA MET A 230 18.64 -7.77 19.60
C MET A 230 17.47 -8.19 18.71
N VAL A 231 16.60 -9.06 19.22
CA VAL A 231 15.43 -9.55 18.47
C VAL A 231 14.44 -8.42 18.18
N ASN A 232 14.19 -7.54 19.16
CA ASN A 232 13.39 -6.33 18.97
C ASN A 232 13.99 -5.39 17.92
N THR A 233 15.32 -5.28 17.88
CA THR A 233 16.02 -4.48 16.87
C THR A 233 15.84 -5.07 15.47
N ILE A 234 16.04 -6.38 15.30
CA ILE A 234 15.83 -7.07 14.01
C ILE A 234 14.38 -6.88 13.54
N LYS A 235 13.41 -7.06 14.43
CA LYS A 235 11.99 -6.87 14.14
C LYS A 235 11.68 -5.43 13.70
N THR A 236 12.18 -4.44 14.43
CA THR A 236 11.96 -3.02 14.12
C THR A 236 12.61 -2.62 12.79
N SER A 237 13.85 -3.05 12.54
CA SER A 237 14.54 -2.78 11.27
C SER A 237 13.90 -3.51 10.09
N GLY A 238 13.42 -4.74 10.30
CA GLY A 238 12.69 -5.50 9.30
C GLY A 238 11.39 -4.81 8.89
N GLY A 239 10.58 -4.40 9.87
CA GLY A 239 9.34 -3.66 9.62
C GLY A 239 9.57 -2.31 8.95
N ALA A 240 10.60 -1.57 9.36
CA ALA A 240 10.95 -0.29 8.72
C ALA A 240 11.36 -0.46 7.25
N LEU A 241 12.16 -1.48 6.92
CA LEU A 241 12.55 -1.75 5.54
C LEU A 241 11.34 -2.18 4.68
N LEU A 242 10.41 -2.94 5.26
CA LEU A 242 9.20 -3.36 4.58
C LEU A 242 8.31 -2.15 4.26
N SER A 243 8.12 -1.26 5.24
CA SER A 243 7.39 0.00 5.05
C SER A 243 8.00 0.85 3.93
N LEU A 244 9.34 0.94 3.84
CA LEU A 244 10.00 1.68 2.77
C LEU A 244 9.80 1.08 1.38
N ILE A 245 9.77 -0.25 1.30
CA ILE A 245 9.49 -0.96 0.05
C ILE A 245 8.04 -0.70 -0.37
N ASP A 246 7.10 -0.75 0.57
CA ASP A 246 5.68 -0.50 0.33
C ASP A 246 5.45 0.96 -0.09
N ASP A 247 6.09 1.92 0.57
CA ASP A 247 6.08 3.34 0.23
C ASP A 247 6.56 3.61 -1.22
N ILE A 248 7.63 2.94 -1.65
CA ILE A 248 8.15 3.05 -3.03
C ILE A 248 7.14 2.46 -4.04
N LEU A 249 6.52 1.34 -3.71
CA LEU A 249 5.51 0.72 -4.56
C LEU A 249 4.27 1.60 -4.70
N ASP A 250 3.77 2.14 -3.59
CA ASP A 250 2.60 3.00 -3.57
C ASP A 250 2.87 4.27 -4.39
N LEU A 251 4.03 4.90 -4.22
CA LEU A 251 4.45 6.02 -5.08
C LEU A 251 4.42 5.62 -6.56
N SER A 252 4.99 4.46 -6.91
CA SER A 252 5.00 3.99 -8.30
C SER A 252 3.59 3.68 -8.84
N ARG A 253 2.66 3.22 -8.01
CA ARG A 253 1.26 2.93 -8.41
C ARG A 253 0.49 4.22 -8.63
N ILE A 254 0.73 5.24 -7.80
CA ILE A 254 0.12 6.55 -7.94
C ILE A 254 0.64 7.25 -9.21
N GLU A 255 1.95 7.28 -9.45
CA GLU A 255 2.55 7.84 -10.68
C GLU A 255 2.02 7.17 -11.96
N ALA A 256 1.69 5.88 -11.89
CA ALA A 256 1.15 5.13 -13.02
C ALA A 256 -0.37 5.32 -13.24
N GLY A 257 -1.05 6.09 -12.38
CA GLY A 257 -2.51 6.27 -12.41
C GLY A 257 -3.29 4.99 -12.13
N ARG A 258 -2.69 4.04 -11.39
CA ARG A 258 -3.30 2.72 -11.06
C ARG A 258 -3.78 2.61 -9.62
N ALA A 259 -3.64 3.66 -8.82
CA ALA A 259 -4.12 3.67 -7.45
C ALA A 259 -5.66 3.63 -7.44
N ILE A 260 -6.23 2.72 -6.65
CA ILE A 260 -7.67 2.53 -6.52
C ILE A 260 -8.15 3.43 -5.39
N VAL A 261 -9.06 4.35 -5.69
CA VAL A 261 -9.76 5.16 -4.69
C VAL A 261 -11.06 4.44 -4.32
N ARG A 262 -11.27 4.15 -3.04
CA ARG A 262 -12.53 3.57 -2.55
C ARG A 262 -13.29 4.62 -1.78
N THR A 263 -14.61 4.67 -1.97
CA THR A 263 -15.47 5.60 -1.23
C THR A 263 -16.33 4.78 -0.28
N GLU A 264 -16.12 5.00 1.01
CA GLU A 264 -16.85 4.35 2.10
C GLU A 264 -17.31 5.38 3.14
N ALA A 265 -18.33 5.00 3.93
CA ALA A 265 -18.83 5.85 5.00
C ALA A 265 -17.95 5.71 6.24
N PHE A 266 -17.51 6.83 6.82
CA PHE A 266 -16.66 6.83 8.00
C PHE A 266 -17.05 7.95 8.98
N ASP A 267 -16.74 7.77 10.27
CA ASP A 267 -16.88 8.81 11.28
C ASP A 267 -15.58 9.60 11.41
N LEU A 268 -15.62 10.88 11.02
CA LEU A 268 -14.47 11.78 11.04
C LEU A 268 -13.85 11.91 12.45
N HIS A 269 -14.66 11.89 13.50
CA HIS A 269 -14.16 12.05 14.86
C HIS A 269 -13.42 10.81 15.33
N GLN A 270 -13.94 9.62 14.98
CA GLN A 270 -13.29 8.34 15.27
C GLN A 270 -11.93 8.28 14.56
N GLU A 271 -11.88 8.61 13.27
CA GLU A 271 -10.63 8.56 12.50
C GLU A 271 -9.53 9.47 13.06
N ILE A 272 -9.89 10.69 13.48
CA ILE A 272 -8.93 11.60 14.12
C ILE A 272 -8.52 11.08 15.51
N ALA A 273 -9.45 10.51 16.29
CA ALA A 273 -9.13 9.92 17.58
C ALA A 273 -8.15 8.73 17.45
N ASP A 274 -8.36 7.86 16.48
CA ASP A 274 -7.50 6.71 16.20
C ASP A 274 -6.10 7.14 15.78
N LEU A 275 -6.01 8.15 14.91
CA LEU A 275 -4.73 8.78 14.52
C LEU A 275 -3.95 9.31 15.73
N LEU A 276 -4.61 10.08 16.61
CA LEU A 276 -3.95 10.62 17.80
C LEU A 276 -3.52 9.51 18.75
N THR A 277 -4.35 8.50 18.94
CA THR A 277 -4.06 7.35 19.80
C THR A 277 -2.82 6.60 19.31
N MET A 278 -2.70 6.43 18.00
CA MET A 278 -1.54 5.81 17.36
C MET A 278 -0.24 6.59 17.60
N LEU A 279 -0.28 7.93 17.56
CA LEU A 279 0.92 8.77 17.63
C LEU A 279 1.25 9.30 19.05
N ARG A 280 0.32 9.19 20.00
CA ARG A 280 0.50 9.65 21.40
C ARG A 280 1.75 9.07 22.08
N PRO A 281 2.11 7.78 21.94
CA PRO A 281 3.34 7.23 22.55
C PRO A 281 4.64 7.84 21.98
N LEU A 282 4.63 8.29 20.72
CA LEU A 282 5.77 8.98 20.10
C LEU A 282 5.91 10.40 20.68
N ALA A 283 4.80 11.14 20.79
CA ALA A 283 4.78 12.47 21.37
C ALA A 283 5.15 12.45 22.86
N HIS A 284 4.59 11.51 23.63
CA HIS A 284 4.83 11.41 25.08
C HIS A 284 6.29 11.10 25.43
N ARG A 285 6.98 10.27 24.63
CA ARG A 285 8.43 10.02 24.78
C ARG A 285 9.28 11.28 24.69
N LYS A 286 8.84 12.27 23.91
CA LYS A 286 9.50 13.57 23.75
C LYS A 286 8.95 14.64 24.69
N GLY A 287 7.92 14.33 25.48
CA GLY A 287 7.21 15.31 26.31
C GLY A 287 6.43 16.34 25.50
N LEU A 288 6.06 16.04 24.25
CA LEU A 288 5.24 16.91 23.40
C LEU A 288 3.77 16.76 23.74
N ARG A 289 3.01 17.85 23.64
CA ARG A 289 1.54 17.79 23.74
C ARG A 289 0.95 17.53 22.35
N LEU A 290 0.05 16.55 22.25
CA LEU A 290 -0.57 16.13 20.99
C LEU A 290 -2.10 16.23 21.10
N GLY A 291 -2.71 17.08 20.28
CA GLY A 291 -4.15 17.36 20.31
C GLY A 291 -4.78 17.45 18.93
N ALA A 292 -6.11 17.54 18.89
CA ALA A 292 -6.86 17.90 17.70
C ALA A 292 -7.92 18.95 18.02
N ASP A 293 -8.27 19.74 17.02
CA ASP A 293 -9.37 20.71 17.07
C ASP A 293 -10.29 20.45 15.87
N ILE A 294 -11.54 20.03 16.13
CA ILE A 294 -12.50 19.65 15.08
C ILE A 294 -13.66 20.65 15.08
N SER A 295 -13.89 21.28 13.93
CA SER A 295 -14.97 22.27 13.77
C SER A 295 -16.35 21.62 13.89
N PRO A 296 -17.25 22.15 14.75
CA PRO A 296 -18.60 21.60 14.92
C PRO A 296 -19.51 21.77 13.70
N GLN A 297 -19.12 22.62 12.75
CA GLN A 297 -19.83 22.84 11.50
C GLN A 297 -19.72 21.62 10.55
N LEU A 298 -18.79 20.71 10.81
CA LEU A 298 -18.62 19.49 10.02
C LEU A 298 -19.70 18.44 10.39
N PRO A 299 -20.22 17.70 9.40
CA PRO A 299 -20.97 16.49 9.69
C PRO A 299 -20.01 15.39 10.18
N PRO A 300 -20.40 14.59 11.19
CA PRO A 300 -19.54 13.53 11.72
C PRO A 300 -19.37 12.37 10.74
N LEU A 301 -20.38 12.06 9.93
CA LEU A 301 -20.35 10.98 8.95
C LEU A 301 -20.08 11.53 7.55
N LEU A 302 -18.99 11.06 6.95
CA LEU A 302 -18.54 11.44 5.62
C LEU A 302 -18.37 10.20 4.74
N LEU A 303 -18.50 10.39 3.43
CA LEU A 303 -18.20 9.40 2.41
C LEU A 303 -16.91 9.80 1.69
N GLY A 304 -15.90 8.93 1.73
CA GLY A 304 -14.58 9.19 1.14
C GLY A 304 -13.64 8.00 1.26
N ASP A 305 -12.38 8.19 0.87
CA ASP A 305 -11.33 7.17 1.01
C ASP A 305 -10.61 7.33 2.34
N VAL A 306 -11.08 6.59 3.35
CA VAL A 306 -10.58 6.71 4.72
C VAL A 306 -9.14 6.23 4.85
N ARG A 307 -8.76 5.20 4.08
CA ARG A 307 -7.43 4.59 4.11
C ARG A 307 -6.37 5.59 3.65
N HIS A 308 -6.59 6.25 2.50
CA HIS A 308 -5.65 7.25 2.00
C HIS A 308 -5.67 8.52 2.86
N LEU A 309 -6.84 8.93 3.39
CA LEU A 309 -6.91 10.04 4.36
C LEU A 309 -6.03 9.76 5.59
N ARG A 310 -6.17 8.58 6.20
CA ARG A 310 -5.38 8.14 7.36
C ARG A 310 -3.89 8.16 7.04
N GLN A 311 -3.49 7.68 5.85
CA GLN A 311 -2.09 7.69 5.42
C GLN A 311 -1.53 9.12 5.27
N ILE A 312 -2.30 10.03 4.67
CA ILE A 312 -1.90 11.44 4.53
C ILE A 312 -1.68 12.04 5.92
N LEU A 313 -2.65 11.92 6.83
CA LEU A 313 -2.57 12.52 8.15
C LEU A 313 -1.47 11.88 9.02
N ALA A 314 -1.31 10.56 8.97
CA ALA A 314 -0.25 9.86 9.67
C ALA A 314 1.15 10.35 9.24
N ASN A 315 1.38 10.50 7.93
CA ASN A 315 2.65 11.01 7.41
C ASN A 315 2.93 12.45 7.85
N LEU A 316 1.92 13.32 7.87
CA LEU A 316 2.07 14.71 8.31
C LEU A 316 2.31 14.81 9.82
N THR A 317 1.45 14.17 10.62
CA THR A 317 1.53 14.25 12.09
C THR A 317 2.75 13.53 12.65
N ALA A 318 3.18 12.40 12.05
CA ALA A 318 4.41 11.74 12.44
C ALA A 318 5.65 12.60 12.15
N ASN A 319 5.66 13.33 11.02
CA ASN A 319 6.73 14.29 10.73
C ASN A 319 6.72 15.46 11.72
N ALA A 320 5.56 16.03 12.04
CA ALA A 320 5.45 17.05 13.08
C ALA A 320 6.06 16.59 14.41
N VAL A 321 5.63 15.42 14.92
CA VAL A 321 6.18 14.83 16.16
C VAL A 321 7.69 14.57 16.05
N LYS A 322 8.18 14.21 14.87
CA LYS A 322 9.60 13.95 14.64
C LYS A 322 10.46 15.21 14.67
N PHE A 323 10.00 16.32 14.08
CA PHE A 323 10.79 17.56 13.95
C PHE A 323 10.53 18.59 15.06
N THR A 324 9.59 18.32 15.97
CA THR A 324 9.44 19.07 17.22
C THR A 324 10.21 18.37 18.35
N GLU A 325 11.03 19.13 19.08
CA GLU A 325 11.73 18.65 20.28
C GLU A 325 10.93 18.95 21.56
N HIS A 326 10.39 20.16 21.66
CA HIS A 326 9.58 20.64 22.78
C HIS A 326 8.40 21.49 22.26
N GLY A 327 7.28 21.46 22.98
CA GLY A 327 6.07 22.19 22.61
C GLY A 327 4.94 21.27 22.14
N ASP A 328 4.21 21.71 21.13
CA ASP A 328 2.89 21.19 20.82
C ASP A 328 2.75 20.79 19.34
N VAL A 329 1.97 19.73 19.11
CA VAL A 329 1.52 19.28 17.79
C VAL A 329 0.00 19.21 17.78
N LEU A 330 -0.64 19.90 16.85
CA LEU A 330 -2.08 20.01 16.75
C LEU A 330 -2.59 19.58 15.37
N VAL A 331 -3.67 18.80 15.34
CA VAL A 331 -4.42 18.45 14.14
C VAL A 331 -5.75 19.24 14.10
N GLY A 332 -5.79 20.33 13.34
CA GLY A 332 -7.01 21.11 13.09
C GLY A 332 -7.84 20.53 11.95
N VAL A 333 -9.16 20.51 12.07
CA VAL A 333 -10.10 20.00 11.06
C VAL A 333 -11.25 21.00 10.88
N HIS A 334 -11.28 21.66 9.73
CA HIS A 334 -12.15 22.80 9.49
C HIS A 334 -12.82 22.71 8.10
N PRO A 335 -14.02 23.27 7.88
CA PRO A 335 -14.57 23.43 6.54
C PRO A 335 -13.75 24.45 5.73
N ALA A 336 -13.35 24.11 4.50
CA ALA A 336 -12.59 25.03 3.62
C ALA A 336 -13.49 26.10 2.99
N ALA A 337 -14.77 25.80 2.80
CA ALA A 337 -15.80 26.71 2.29
C ALA A 337 -17.16 26.39 2.94
N ALA A 338 -18.15 27.29 2.78
CA ALA A 338 -19.51 27.04 3.27
C ALA A 338 -20.05 25.72 2.67
N PRO A 339 -20.48 24.76 3.50
CA PRO A 339 -20.86 23.43 3.02
C PRO A 339 -22.06 23.52 2.07
N SER A 340 -21.96 22.84 0.93
CA SER A 340 -23.12 22.60 0.08
C SER A 340 -23.96 21.46 0.68
N ARG A 341 -25.22 21.27 0.24
CA ARG A 341 -26.11 20.23 0.80
C ARG A 341 -25.62 18.79 0.59
N GLN A 342 -24.62 18.54 -0.27
CA GLN A 342 -24.17 17.19 -0.64
C GLN A 342 -22.65 17.03 -0.63
N ASP A 343 -21.92 18.09 -0.97
CA ASP A 343 -20.45 18.07 -1.07
C ASP A 343 -19.85 19.04 -0.05
N ILE A 344 -18.81 18.59 0.65
CA ILE A 344 -18.05 19.40 1.60
C ILE A 344 -16.56 19.26 1.34
N VAL A 345 -15.84 20.38 1.35
CA VAL A 345 -14.37 20.38 1.33
C VAL A 345 -13.89 20.56 2.76
N VAL A 346 -13.16 19.57 3.27
CA VAL A 346 -12.59 19.57 4.62
C VAL A 346 -11.11 19.89 4.53
N ARG A 347 -10.68 20.88 5.31
CA ARG A 347 -9.28 21.26 5.49
C ARG A 347 -8.74 20.65 6.78
N PHE A 348 -7.64 19.92 6.65
CA PHE A 348 -6.85 19.37 7.74
C PHE A 348 -5.56 20.16 7.88
N ASP A 349 -5.34 20.75 9.05
CA ASP A 349 -4.17 21.57 9.37
C ASP A 349 -3.33 20.84 10.43
N VAL A 350 -2.15 20.32 10.06
CA VAL A 350 -1.19 19.75 11.03
C VAL A 350 -0.18 20.83 11.37
N THR A 351 -0.26 21.35 12.60
CA THR A 351 0.59 22.43 13.10
C THR A 351 1.55 21.93 14.15
N ASP A 352 2.82 22.29 14.03
CA ASP A 352 3.90 21.93 14.96
C ASP A 352 4.68 23.17 15.38
N THR A 353 5.24 23.17 16.60
CA THR A 353 6.09 24.27 17.12
C THR A 353 7.59 23.97 16.98
N GLY A 354 7.98 23.19 15.96
CA GLY A 354 9.35 22.73 15.75
C GLY A 354 10.28 23.74 15.08
N VAL A 355 11.36 23.22 14.48
CA VAL A 355 12.43 24.03 13.86
C VAL A 355 11.99 24.88 12.67
N GLY A 356 10.85 24.58 12.07
CA GLY A 356 10.36 25.24 10.85
C GLY A 356 11.22 24.96 9.61
N LEU A 357 10.89 25.62 8.50
CA LEU A 357 11.50 25.41 7.18
C LEU A 357 11.96 26.75 6.58
N SER A 358 13.15 26.74 5.97
CA SER A 358 13.64 27.85 5.16
C SER A 358 12.86 28.01 3.84
N GLU A 359 13.04 29.13 3.14
CA GLU A 359 12.32 29.38 1.88
C GLU A 359 12.61 28.33 0.80
N ASP A 360 13.85 27.87 0.71
CA ASP A 360 14.26 26.87 -0.28
C ASP A 360 13.75 25.47 0.09
N GLU A 361 13.74 25.14 1.38
CA GLU A 361 13.16 23.88 1.87
C GLU A 361 11.66 23.81 1.61
N ARG A 362 10.90 24.90 1.81
CA ARG A 362 9.45 24.92 1.50
C ARG A 362 9.13 24.59 0.05
N LYS A 363 10.02 24.92 -0.90
CA LYS A 363 9.84 24.62 -2.33
C LYS A 363 10.13 23.15 -2.65
N LEU A 364 10.98 22.50 -1.86
CA LEU A 364 11.47 21.13 -2.09
C LEU A 364 10.90 20.10 -1.13
N VAL A 365 10.18 20.50 -0.08
CA VAL A 365 9.72 19.62 1.01
C VAL A 365 8.80 18.48 0.54
N PHE A 366 8.10 18.67 -0.57
CA PHE A 366 7.24 17.64 -1.16
C PHE A 366 7.91 16.85 -2.29
N ALA A 367 9.17 17.14 -2.62
CA ALA A 367 9.90 16.39 -3.63
C ALA A 367 10.37 15.04 -3.06
N PRO A 368 10.30 13.93 -3.83
CA PRO A 368 10.75 12.63 -3.38
C PRO A 368 12.24 12.64 -3.02
N PHE A 369 12.60 11.92 -1.94
CA PHE A 369 13.99 11.72 -1.50
C PHE A 369 14.73 12.99 -1.05
N VAL A 370 14.01 14.09 -0.82
CA VAL A 370 14.61 15.29 -0.22
C VAL A 370 14.66 15.10 1.30
N GLN A 371 15.87 15.07 1.84
CA GLN A 371 16.18 15.10 3.28
C GLN A 371 16.81 16.46 3.59
N GLY A 372 16.48 17.05 4.75
CA GLY A 372 16.81 18.44 5.13
C GLY A 372 18.25 18.84 4.80
N LEU A 373 18.39 19.95 4.07
CA LEU A 373 19.67 20.55 3.70
C LEU A 373 20.15 21.46 4.84
N ASP A 374 20.57 20.85 5.95
CA ASP A 374 21.70 21.36 6.75
C ASP A 374 22.21 20.26 7.69
N THR A 375 23.42 19.82 7.36
CA THR A 375 24.19 18.79 8.04
C THR A 375 24.90 19.38 9.25
N ASP A 376 24.38 19.16 10.46
CA ASP A 376 25.20 19.26 11.69
C ASP A 376 24.83 18.27 12.81
N SER A 377 23.80 17.44 12.62
CA SER A 377 23.47 16.32 13.51
C SER A 377 23.54 15.00 12.74
N GLY A 378 24.72 14.38 12.71
CA GLY A 378 25.08 13.27 11.83
C GLY A 378 24.34 11.93 12.01
N ARG A 379 23.03 11.87 11.75
CA ARG A 379 22.30 10.65 11.33
C ARG A 379 21.14 11.02 10.38
N PRO A 380 21.08 10.44 9.16
CA PRO A 380 19.92 10.58 8.30
C PRO A 380 18.74 9.80 8.91
N ASP A 381 17.66 10.49 9.23
CA ASP A 381 16.47 9.90 9.81
C ASP A 381 15.35 9.91 8.75
N GLY A 382 14.94 8.73 8.25
CA GLY A 382 13.83 8.52 7.30
C GLY A 382 14.14 8.70 5.80
N ALA A 383 13.43 8.02 4.91
CA ALA A 383 13.71 8.00 3.47
C ALA A 383 13.31 9.26 2.68
N GLY A 384 12.73 10.27 3.33
CA GLY A 384 12.25 11.49 2.64
C GLY A 384 11.05 11.25 1.71
N LEU A 385 10.30 10.16 1.91
CA LEU A 385 9.16 9.78 1.06
C LEU A 385 7.80 10.21 1.63
N GLY A 386 7.66 10.33 2.96
CA GLY A 386 6.34 10.53 3.60
C GLY A 386 5.57 11.76 3.11
N LEU A 387 6.24 12.91 2.94
CA LEU A 387 5.61 14.14 2.43
C LEU A 387 5.31 14.07 0.93
N ALA A 388 6.17 13.42 0.16
CA ALA A 388 5.92 13.16 -1.27
C ALA A 388 4.71 12.22 -1.46
N ILE A 389 4.55 11.20 -0.61
CA ILE A 389 3.39 10.31 -0.61
C ILE A 389 2.13 11.11 -0.21
N ALA A 390 2.18 11.90 0.86
CA ALA A 390 1.06 12.74 1.27
C ALA A 390 0.58 13.67 0.15
N LYS A 391 1.51 14.29 -0.60
CA LYS A 391 1.17 15.13 -1.76
C LYS A 391 0.52 14.33 -2.89
N ASN A 392 1.11 13.22 -3.30
CA ASN A 392 0.57 12.40 -4.39
C ASN A 392 -0.81 11.79 -4.04
N LEU A 393 -1.01 11.36 -2.80
CA LEU A 393 -2.31 10.88 -2.32
C LEU A 393 -3.35 11.99 -2.28
N THR A 394 -2.95 13.20 -1.85
CA THR A 394 -3.86 14.36 -1.85
C THR A 394 -4.30 14.70 -3.28
N GLU A 395 -3.38 14.70 -4.25
CA GLU A 395 -3.70 14.92 -5.66
C GLU A 395 -4.57 13.82 -6.25
N LEU A 396 -4.33 12.55 -5.88
CA LEU A 396 -5.16 11.40 -6.27
C LEU A 396 -6.61 11.56 -5.80
N LEU A 397 -6.82 12.11 -4.60
CA LEU A 397 -8.14 12.38 -4.02
C LEU A 397 -8.76 13.71 -4.52
N ASN A 398 -8.21 14.32 -5.56
CA ASN A 398 -8.62 15.62 -6.10
C ASN A 398 -8.56 16.76 -5.07
N GLY A 399 -7.64 16.66 -4.11
CA GLY A 399 -7.39 17.67 -3.09
C GLY A 399 -6.19 18.57 -3.40
N THR A 400 -5.89 19.46 -2.46
CA THR A 400 -4.67 20.29 -2.50
C THR A 400 -3.91 20.21 -1.18
N ILE A 401 -2.58 20.32 -1.25
CA ILE A 401 -1.70 20.36 -0.08
C ILE A 401 -0.82 21.61 -0.13
N ALA A 402 -0.64 22.28 1.00
CA ALA A 402 0.19 23.46 1.15
C ALA A 402 0.97 23.42 2.46
N VAL A 403 2.05 24.19 2.54
CA VAL A 403 2.84 24.37 3.75
C VAL A 403 3.04 25.85 4.04
N ARG A 404 2.88 26.23 5.30
CA ARG A 404 3.26 27.53 5.85
C ARG A 404 4.25 27.29 6.97
N SER A 405 5.43 27.88 6.89
CA SER A 405 6.47 27.66 7.90
C SER A 405 7.48 28.80 7.91
N GLU A 406 7.96 29.10 9.11
CA GLU A 406 9.01 30.07 9.39
C GLU A 406 10.08 29.40 10.26
N PRO A 407 11.39 29.57 9.95
CA PRO A 407 12.46 29.00 10.77
C PRO A 407 12.34 29.44 12.23
N GLY A 408 12.42 28.47 13.15
CA GLY A 408 12.32 28.64 14.60
C GLY A 408 10.91 28.85 15.15
N HIS A 409 9.87 28.92 14.31
CA HIS A 409 8.48 29.15 14.73
C HIS A 409 7.54 27.98 14.40
N GLY A 410 8.07 26.90 13.82
CA GLY A 410 7.29 25.71 13.47
C GLY A 410 6.73 25.69 12.05
N SER A 411 5.85 24.72 11.78
CA SER A 411 5.23 24.52 10.47
C SER A 411 3.76 24.17 10.57
N THR A 412 2.99 24.60 9.58
CA THR A 412 1.60 24.19 9.36
C THR A 412 1.47 23.59 7.97
N PHE A 413 1.14 22.30 7.91
CA PHE A 413 0.79 21.60 6.69
C PHE A 413 -0.73 21.55 6.54
N SER A 414 -1.26 22.17 5.49
CA SER A 414 -2.70 22.25 5.21
C SER A 414 -3.06 21.32 4.05
N VAL A 415 -4.03 20.44 4.24
CA VAL A 415 -4.58 19.53 3.22
C VAL A 415 -6.07 19.79 3.05
N GLU A 416 -6.53 20.06 1.83
CA GLU A 416 -7.94 20.24 1.50
C GLU A 416 -8.43 19.06 0.66
N LEU A 417 -9.45 18.35 1.15
CA LEU A 417 -10.01 17.15 0.51
C LEU A 417 -11.53 17.24 0.34
N PRO A 418 -12.08 16.84 -0.82
CA PRO A 418 -13.52 16.77 -1.03
C PRO A 418 -14.12 15.48 -0.44
N PHE A 419 -15.24 15.61 0.28
CA PHE A 419 -16.05 14.50 0.80
C PHE A 419 -17.53 14.71 0.49
N PHE A 420 -18.29 13.62 0.53
CA PHE A 420 -19.76 13.69 0.49
C PHE A 420 -20.34 13.48 1.88
N VAL A 421 -21.47 14.12 2.17
CA VAL A 421 -22.16 13.95 3.46
C VAL A 421 -23.06 12.71 3.40
N ASP A 422 -22.87 11.78 4.34
CA ASP A 422 -23.77 10.64 4.47
C ASP A 422 -25.08 11.07 5.18
N GLN A 423 -26.19 11.06 4.46
CA GLN A 423 -27.52 11.39 4.98
C GLN A 423 -28.32 10.16 5.41
N SER A 424 -27.78 8.95 5.25
CA SER A 424 -28.52 7.69 5.42
C SER A 424 -28.64 7.21 6.87
N ARG A 425 -27.78 7.69 7.78
CA ARG A 425 -27.77 7.31 9.21
C ARG A 425 -28.22 8.45 10.11
N ASP A 426 -29.24 8.19 10.92
CA ASP A 426 -29.70 9.12 11.97
C ASP A 426 -28.79 9.00 13.21
N LEU A 427 -28.04 10.08 13.49
CA LEU A 427 -27.09 10.19 14.61
C LEU A 427 -27.75 9.92 15.98
N ARG A 428 -29.06 10.11 16.09
CA ARG A 428 -29.84 9.91 17.32
C ARG A 428 -30.03 8.44 17.70
N SER A 429 -29.85 7.52 16.75
CA SER A 429 -30.04 6.08 16.99
C SER A 429 -28.81 5.38 17.60
N MET A 430 -27.66 6.07 17.64
CA MET A 430 -26.35 5.47 18.00
C MET A 430 -25.88 5.81 19.41
N THR A 431 -26.64 6.59 20.19
CA THR A 431 -26.24 7.00 21.54
C THR A 431 -26.81 6.08 22.60
N GLY A 432 -25.93 5.28 23.22
CA GLY A 432 -26.17 4.77 24.58
C GLY A 432 -26.29 5.92 25.59
N ARG A 433 -26.55 5.60 26.86
CA ARG A 433 -26.70 6.59 27.96
C ARG A 433 -25.40 7.37 28.20
N LEU A 434 -25.19 8.45 27.44
CA LEU A 434 -24.09 9.40 27.66
C LEU A 434 -24.39 10.21 28.92
N ARG A 435 -23.49 10.15 29.91
CA ARG A 435 -23.54 10.99 31.11
C ARG A 435 -22.58 12.17 30.98
N VAL A 436 -23.11 13.37 31.17
CA VAL A 436 -22.34 14.62 31.07
C VAL A 436 -22.36 15.37 32.40
N GLU A 437 -21.20 15.85 32.82
CA GLU A 437 -21.04 16.78 33.95
C GLU A 437 -20.76 18.19 33.43
N LEU A 438 -21.61 19.14 33.83
CA LEU A 438 -21.55 20.53 33.35
C LEU A 438 -20.98 21.45 34.43
N ILE A 439 -19.83 22.05 34.15
CA ILE A 439 -19.16 23.04 35.00
C ILE A 439 -19.38 24.42 34.39
N SER A 440 -20.29 25.21 34.98
CA SER A 440 -20.53 26.60 34.58
C SER A 440 -20.71 27.48 35.81
N HIS A 441 -20.15 28.70 35.75
CA HIS A 441 -20.26 29.70 36.80
C HIS A 441 -21.51 30.59 36.64
N ASN A 442 -22.22 30.47 35.52
CA ASN A 442 -23.43 31.25 35.22
C ASN A 442 -24.66 30.33 35.18
N ALA A 443 -25.58 30.54 36.12
CA ALA A 443 -26.78 29.70 36.29
C ALA A 443 -27.72 29.71 35.07
N GLN A 444 -27.81 30.84 34.36
CA GLN A 444 -28.68 30.97 33.17
C GLN A 444 -28.06 30.31 31.94
N ALA A 445 -26.73 30.46 31.79
CA ALA A 445 -25.92 29.80 30.78
C ALA A 445 -25.89 28.26 30.95
N SER A 446 -25.79 27.80 32.21
CA SER A 446 -25.85 26.38 32.59
C SER A 446 -27.22 25.76 32.26
N ALA A 447 -28.31 26.48 32.52
CA ALA A 447 -29.66 26.02 32.19
C ALA A 447 -29.84 25.85 30.67
N ALA A 448 -29.38 26.80 29.85
CA ALA A 448 -29.46 26.71 28.39
C ALA A 448 -28.63 25.55 27.82
N LEU A 449 -27.42 25.33 28.35
CA LEU A 449 -26.56 24.19 27.98
C LEU A 449 -27.21 22.86 28.36
N ARG A 450 -27.78 22.77 29.56
CA ARG A 450 -28.51 21.59 30.05
C ARG A 450 -29.72 21.28 29.18
N ASP A 451 -30.55 22.28 28.89
CA ASP A 451 -31.76 22.11 28.09
C ASP A 451 -31.42 21.65 26.66
N GLY A 452 -30.36 22.20 26.06
CA GLY A 452 -29.85 21.77 24.74
C GLY A 452 -29.31 20.33 24.71
N LEU A 453 -28.67 19.87 25.79
CA LEU A 453 -28.20 18.48 25.93
C LEU A 453 -29.38 17.50 26.13
N ILE A 454 -30.37 17.88 26.93
CA ILE A 454 -31.58 17.08 27.17
C ILE A 454 -32.42 16.97 25.89
N GLU A 455 -32.59 18.06 25.13
CA GLU A 455 -33.28 18.04 23.84
C GLU A 455 -32.59 17.12 22.82
N ALA A 456 -31.27 16.98 22.95
CA ALA A 456 -30.46 16.08 22.14
C ALA A 456 -30.44 14.61 22.66
N GLY A 457 -31.15 14.30 23.75
CA GLY A 457 -31.28 12.94 24.30
C GLY A 457 -30.15 12.49 25.22
N ILE A 458 -29.33 13.41 25.74
CA ILE A 458 -28.20 13.13 26.64
C ILE A 458 -28.63 13.29 28.11
N GLU A 459 -28.21 12.38 28.98
CA GLU A 459 -28.51 12.43 30.42
C GLU A 459 -27.44 13.30 31.15
N VAL A 460 -27.87 14.40 31.79
CA VAL A 460 -26.97 15.35 32.46
C VAL A 460 -27.02 15.12 33.97
N THR A 461 -25.90 14.70 34.58
CA THR A 461 -25.87 14.18 35.97
C THR A 461 -25.67 15.27 37.03
N SER A 462 -24.95 16.35 36.75
CA SER A 462 -24.75 17.44 37.71
C SER A 462 -24.51 18.80 37.03
N SER A 463 -24.92 19.90 37.69
CA SER A 463 -24.38 21.23 37.39
C SER A 463 -24.15 22.01 38.69
N GLY A 464 -22.88 22.29 39.00
CA GLY A 464 -22.49 23.09 40.17
C GLY A 464 -20.98 23.26 40.29
N LEU A 465 -20.55 24.32 40.97
CA LEU A 465 -19.15 24.64 41.28
C LEU A 465 -18.63 23.70 42.38
N THR A 466 -18.29 22.46 42.04
CA THR A 466 -17.58 21.55 42.95
C THR A 466 -16.26 21.13 42.32
N VAL A 467 -15.18 21.77 42.78
CA VAL A 467 -13.80 21.31 42.60
C VAL A 467 -13.32 20.81 43.96
N PRO A 468 -12.80 19.57 44.11
CA PRO A 468 -12.63 18.54 43.08
C PRO A 468 -13.90 17.68 42.89
N PRO A 469 -14.04 16.97 41.75
CA PRO A 469 -15.14 16.01 41.55
C PRO A 469 -15.09 14.88 42.60
N PRO A 470 -16.23 14.27 42.97
CA PRO A 470 -16.25 13.06 43.79
C PRO A 470 -15.46 11.94 43.10
N ALA A 471 -14.78 11.10 43.89
CA ALA A 471 -14.02 9.97 43.36
C ALA A 471 -14.94 9.02 42.56
N LEU A 472 -14.62 8.81 41.28
CA LEU A 472 -15.29 7.82 40.44
C LEU A 472 -15.05 6.42 41.03
N GLN A 473 -16.12 5.66 41.22
CA GLN A 473 -16.03 4.21 41.44
C GLN A 473 -15.71 3.55 40.09
N GLU A 474 -14.91 2.48 40.09
CA GLU A 474 -14.33 1.80 38.91
C GLU A 474 -15.35 1.24 37.88
N ASP A 475 -16.66 1.48 38.06
CA ASP A 475 -17.76 0.87 37.31
C ASP A 475 -18.68 1.90 36.60
N ASP A 476 -18.29 3.17 36.53
CA ASP A 476 -19.08 4.22 35.86
C ASP A 476 -18.61 4.45 34.41
N ASP A 477 -19.51 4.21 33.45
CA ASP A 477 -19.35 4.54 32.02
C ASP A 477 -18.84 5.98 31.80
N ALA A 478 -18.01 6.15 30.75
CA ALA A 478 -17.21 7.35 30.51
C ALA A 478 -18.00 8.67 30.58
N MET A 479 -17.83 9.41 31.70
CA MET A 479 -18.34 10.76 31.91
C MET A 479 -17.57 11.79 31.05
N VAL A 480 -18.31 12.65 30.33
CA VAL A 480 -17.74 13.80 29.61
C VAL A 480 -17.92 15.08 30.43
N MET A 481 -16.86 15.87 30.56
CA MET A 481 -16.89 17.15 31.28
C MET A 481 -17.06 18.31 30.30
N VAL A 482 -18.06 19.16 30.51
CA VAL A 482 -18.28 20.39 29.72
C VAL A 482 -17.99 21.59 30.61
N VAL A 483 -17.00 22.40 30.24
CA VAL A 483 -16.57 23.59 30.99
C VAL A 483 -16.99 24.85 30.24
N ASP A 484 -17.83 25.66 30.87
CA ASP A 484 -18.29 26.95 30.37
C ASP A 484 -17.34 28.08 30.79
N CYS A 485 -16.58 28.57 29.80
CA CYS A 485 -15.57 29.62 29.96
C CYS A 485 -16.03 30.99 29.43
N ARG A 486 -17.34 31.22 29.24
CA ARG A 486 -17.89 32.51 28.79
C ARG A 486 -17.85 33.58 29.87
N GLY A 487 -17.48 34.82 29.57
CA GLY A 487 -17.40 35.95 30.52
C GLY A 487 -16.02 36.20 31.19
N ASP A 488 -15.94 37.27 31.99
CA ASP A 488 -14.69 37.84 32.54
C ASP A 488 -13.98 36.98 33.63
N ASP A 489 -14.63 35.94 34.17
CA ASP A 489 -14.11 35.08 35.23
C ASP A 489 -13.38 33.81 34.72
N ALA A 490 -13.11 33.73 33.41
CA ALA A 490 -12.42 32.62 32.72
C ALA A 490 -11.11 32.10 33.36
N PRO A 491 -10.24 32.89 34.03
CA PRO A 491 -8.96 32.39 34.53
C PRO A 491 -9.07 31.40 35.70
N PHE A 492 -10.19 31.36 36.43
CA PHE A 492 -10.31 30.54 37.65
C PHE A 492 -10.78 29.10 37.38
N LEU A 493 -11.35 28.83 36.19
CA LEU A 493 -11.75 27.50 35.72
C LEU A 493 -10.72 26.84 34.79
N ALA A 494 -9.71 27.61 34.34
CA ALA A 494 -8.71 27.19 33.36
C ALA A 494 -7.63 26.20 33.87
N ALA A 495 -7.82 25.58 35.03
CA ALA A 495 -6.88 24.60 35.57
C ALA A 495 -7.60 23.39 36.18
N PRO A 496 -8.07 22.44 35.35
CA PRO A 496 -8.26 21.09 35.85
C PRO A 496 -6.86 20.54 36.16
N SER A 497 -6.48 20.57 37.44
CA SER A 497 -5.38 19.78 38.01
C SER A 497 -3.93 20.22 37.67
N ARG A 498 -3.46 21.32 38.28
CA ARG A 498 -2.01 21.58 38.43
C ARG A 498 -1.31 20.68 39.48
N SER A 499 -1.95 19.63 40.00
CA SER A 499 -1.29 18.68 40.93
C SER A 499 -1.83 17.25 40.85
N SER A 500 -0.99 16.33 40.34
CA SER A 500 -0.83 14.90 40.71
C SER A 500 -0.08 14.22 39.55
N SER A 501 1.25 14.03 39.56
CA SER A 501 1.96 13.04 40.38
C SER A 501 1.08 11.89 40.87
N GLY A 502 0.66 11.03 39.94
CA GLY A 502 0.11 9.71 40.24
C GLY A 502 -1.12 9.35 39.41
N GLY A 503 -0.91 8.58 38.33
CA GLY A 503 -1.84 7.59 37.79
C GLY A 503 -3.32 7.93 37.55
N ARG A 504 -3.74 9.21 37.46
CA ARG A 504 -5.14 9.56 37.18
C ARG A 504 -5.41 9.67 35.68
N GLN A 505 -6.48 9.01 35.23
CA GLN A 505 -7.03 9.00 33.87
C GLN A 505 -7.37 10.44 33.42
N GLU A 506 -6.86 10.87 32.26
CA GLU A 506 -7.21 12.15 31.63
C GLU A 506 -8.69 12.12 31.21
N GLN A 507 -9.55 12.84 31.93
CA GLN A 507 -10.97 12.95 31.59
C GLN A 507 -11.16 13.83 30.33
N PRO A 508 -12.07 13.48 29.41
CA PRO A 508 -12.30 14.28 28.20
C PRO A 508 -13.08 15.58 28.51
N ILE A 509 -12.48 16.74 28.20
CA ILE A 509 -13.02 18.07 28.51
C ILE A 509 -13.47 18.82 27.25
N VAL A 510 -14.71 19.28 27.19
CA VAL A 510 -15.26 20.17 26.16
C VAL A 510 -15.28 21.62 26.68
N ARG A 511 -14.67 22.55 25.95
CA ARG A 511 -14.60 23.98 26.30
C ARG A 511 -15.71 24.77 25.58
N VAL A 512 -16.48 25.59 26.28
CA VAL A 512 -17.44 26.52 25.67
C VAL A 512 -16.93 27.96 25.83
N VAL A 513 -16.80 28.72 24.74
CA VAL A 513 -16.26 30.10 24.72
C VAL A 513 -17.21 31.09 24.03
N ASP A 514 -17.03 32.39 24.29
CA ASP A 514 -17.82 33.47 23.68
C ASP A 514 -17.54 33.67 22.18
N GLU A 515 -18.45 34.40 21.52
CA GLU A 515 -18.34 34.76 20.09
C GLU A 515 -17.14 35.69 19.87
N GLY A 516 -16.17 35.27 19.05
CA GLY A 516 -14.93 36.01 18.83
C GLY A 516 -13.88 35.22 18.02
N PRO A 517 -12.67 35.77 17.81
CA PRO A 517 -11.58 35.00 17.22
C PRO A 517 -11.32 33.75 18.08
N PRO A 518 -11.19 32.56 17.45
CA PRO A 518 -11.04 31.31 18.20
C PRO A 518 -9.84 31.43 19.14
N PRO A 519 -9.97 31.04 20.42
CA PRO A 519 -8.84 31.04 21.33
C PRO A 519 -7.74 30.13 20.76
N PRO A 520 -6.46 30.37 21.09
CA PRO A 520 -5.41 29.45 20.70
C PRO A 520 -5.79 28.03 21.16
N PRO A 521 -5.55 27.03 20.30
CA PRO A 521 -5.86 25.65 20.60
C PRO A 521 -5.07 25.23 21.84
N ASP A 522 -5.79 24.68 22.82
CA ASP A 522 -5.24 24.32 24.12
C ASP A 522 -5.33 22.79 24.26
N PRO A 523 -4.20 22.09 24.41
CA PRO A 523 -4.14 20.63 24.44
C PRO A 523 -4.88 19.99 25.62
N ASP A 524 -5.19 20.77 26.67
CA ASP A 524 -5.98 20.30 27.82
C ASP A 524 -7.48 20.17 27.48
N TYR A 525 -7.94 20.75 26.36
CA TYR A 525 -9.33 20.71 25.91
C TYR A 525 -9.46 19.94 24.60
N LEU A 526 -10.47 19.08 24.54
CA LEU A 526 -10.64 18.08 23.49
C LEU A 526 -11.50 18.60 22.32
N VAL A 527 -12.47 19.46 22.63
CA VAL A 527 -13.31 20.17 21.65
C VAL A 527 -13.61 21.56 22.19
N THR A 528 -13.47 22.60 21.37
CA THR A 528 -13.93 23.96 21.71
C THR A 528 -15.22 24.29 20.92
N VAL A 529 -16.27 24.69 21.63
CA VAL A 529 -17.55 25.14 21.07
C VAL A 529 -17.69 26.64 21.29
N GLN A 530 -17.95 27.40 20.23
CA GLN A 530 -18.18 28.85 20.31
C GLN A 530 -19.68 29.16 20.38
N ALA A 531 -20.09 30.02 21.31
CA ALA A 531 -21.44 30.57 21.35
C ALA A 531 -21.63 31.66 20.28
N PRO A 532 -22.84 31.83 19.71
CA PRO A 532 -24.05 31.03 19.92
C PRO A 532 -24.01 29.69 19.15
N PHE A 533 -24.44 28.60 19.78
CA PHE A 533 -24.53 27.26 19.19
C PHE A 533 -25.94 26.69 19.38
N ASP A 534 -26.36 25.76 18.51
CA ASP A 534 -27.57 24.98 18.68
C ASP A 534 -27.31 23.71 19.52
N GLY A 535 -28.37 23.05 20.00
CA GLY A 535 -28.25 21.79 20.74
C GLY A 535 -27.53 20.69 19.94
N THR A 536 -27.63 20.72 18.61
CA THR A 536 -26.96 19.79 17.69
C THR A 536 -25.44 19.93 17.71
N VAL A 537 -24.90 21.15 17.70
CA VAL A 537 -23.47 21.45 17.75
C VAL A 537 -22.87 20.99 19.08
N LEU A 538 -23.55 21.28 20.19
CA LEU A 538 -23.13 20.86 21.52
C LEU A 538 -23.14 19.32 21.65
N PHE A 539 -24.17 18.67 21.13
CA PHE A 539 -24.28 17.21 21.07
C PHE A 539 -23.11 16.57 20.31
N LYS A 540 -22.76 17.11 19.13
CA LYS A 540 -21.61 16.63 18.35
C LYS A 540 -20.30 16.75 19.13
N ALA A 541 -20.09 17.86 19.84
CA ALA A 541 -18.89 18.09 20.64
C ALA A 541 -18.77 17.12 21.83
N VAL A 542 -19.87 16.85 22.53
CA VAL A 542 -19.89 15.88 23.64
C VAL A 542 -19.63 14.46 23.13
N ARG A 543 -20.23 14.08 21.99
CA ARG A 543 -19.99 12.76 21.37
C ARG A 543 -18.53 12.55 21.00
N ALA A 544 -17.89 13.57 20.39
CA ALA A 544 -16.48 13.53 20.06
C ALA A 544 -15.58 13.34 21.30
N ALA A 545 -15.96 13.97 22.42
CA ALA A 545 -15.26 13.83 23.70
C ALA A 545 -15.46 12.45 24.35
N HIS A 546 -16.66 11.87 24.28
CA HIS A 546 -16.93 10.54 24.83
C HIS A 546 -16.15 9.44 24.12
N ILE A 547 -16.10 9.45 22.77
CA ILE A 547 -15.38 8.46 21.97
C ILE A 547 -13.89 8.37 22.39
N ARG A 548 -13.27 9.52 22.66
CA ARG A 548 -11.86 9.60 23.10
C ARG A 548 -11.66 9.21 24.57
N GLY A 549 -12.67 9.41 25.43
CA GLY A 549 -12.67 8.94 26.82
C GLY A 549 -12.74 7.41 26.92
N SER A 550 -13.60 6.77 26.13
CA SER A 550 -13.77 5.31 26.09
C SER A 550 -12.55 4.59 25.50
N ALA A 551 -11.79 5.23 24.59
CA ALA A 551 -10.51 4.72 24.11
C ALA A 551 -9.40 4.71 25.21
N GLY A 552 -9.58 5.44 26.31
CA GLY A 552 -8.68 5.50 27.47
C GLY A 552 -9.02 4.53 28.60
N THR A 553 -10.16 3.82 28.54
CA THR A 553 -10.63 2.90 29.60
C THR A 553 -10.08 1.48 29.45
N HIS A 554 -9.42 1.16 28.33
CA HIS A 554 -8.79 -0.14 28.12
C HIS A 554 -7.27 -0.09 28.32
N ARG A 555 -6.78 0.25 29.54
CA ARG A 555 -5.44 -0.17 29.98
C ARG A 555 -5.37 -0.39 31.49
N THR A 556 -4.57 -1.41 31.86
CA THR A 556 -3.97 -1.70 33.18
C THR A 556 -4.89 -2.28 34.26
N SER A 557 -5.21 -3.56 34.12
CA SER A 557 -5.31 -4.49 35.26
C SER A 557 -4.58 -5.78 34.92
N GLU A 558 -3.30 -5.67 34.56
CA GLU A 558 -2.38 -6.81 34.46
C GLU A 558 -0.94 -6.29 34.61
N ASP A 559 -0.58 -5.95 35.84
CA ASP A 559 0.80 -6.09 36.32
C ASP A 559 0.72 -6.89 37.63
N GLU A 560 1.56 -7.92 37.73
CA GLU A 560 1.87 -8.67 38.96
C GLU A 560 0.73 -9.43 39.66
N SER A 561 0.30 -10.54 39.06
CA SER A 561 0.11 -11.78 39.84
C SER A 561 0.26 -12.98 38.92
N GLY A 562 1.09 -13.94 39.31
CA GLY A 562 1.28 -15.18 38.58
C GLY A 562 -0.02 -15.99 38.53
N SER A 563 -0.69 -15.98 37.40
CA SER A 563 -1.59 -17.05 36.96
C SER A 563 -1.76 -16.98 35.45
N GLU A 564 -1.34 -18.06 34.77
CA GLU A 564 -1.52 -18.30 33.34
C GLU A 564 -2.97 -17.99 32.88
N PRO A 565 -3.20 -17.34 31.72
CA PRO A 565 -4.51 -17.35 31.10
C PRO A 565 -4.74 -18.71 30.44
N ARG A 566 -5.12 -19.72 31.24
CA ARG A 566 -5.77 -20.93 30.73
C ARG A 566 -7.24 -20.63 30.43
N GLY A 567 -7.48 -19.90 29.35
CA GLY A 567 -8.75 -19.98 28.65
C GLY A 567 -8.76 -21.30 27.89
N ALA A 568 -9.57 -22.26 28.33
CA ALA A 568 -9.66 -23.59 27.72
C ALA A 568 -10.16 -23.49 26.26
N CYS A 569 -9.24 -23.32 25.32
CA CYS A 569 -9.48 -23.65 23.92
C CYS A 569 -9.38 -25.17 23.79
N ARG A 570 -10.34 -25.80 23.10
CA ARG A 570 -10.27 -27.24 22.81
C ARG A 570 -9.02 -27.51 21.96
N ASP A 571 -8.39 -28.67 22.14
CA ASP A 571 -7.31 -29.16 21.26
C ASP A 571 -7.87 -29.44 19.86
N LEU A 572 -7.95 -28.41 19.01
CA LEU A 572 -8.46 -28.53 17.64
C LEU A 572 -7.47 -29.27 16.74
N ARG A 573 -7.98 -30.02 15.78
CA ARG A 573 -7.20 -30.65 14.72
C ARG A 573 -7.36 -29.89 13.41
N ILE A 574 -6.30 -29.23 12.98
CA ILE A 574 -6.29 -28.25 11.89
C ILE A 574 -5.49 -28.80 10.70
N LEU A 575 -6.10 -28.79 9.51
CA LEU A 575 -5.42 -29.12 8.25
C LEU A 575 -4.88 -27.83 7.61
N VAL A 576 -3.57 -27.78 7.29
CA VAL A 576 -2.92 -26.63 6.66
C VAL A 576 -2.40 -26.99 5.28
N ALA A 577 -2.91 -26.33 4.24
CA ALA A 577 -2.45 -26.49 2.86
C ALA A 577 -1.61 -25.28 2.40
N GLU A 578 -0.31 -25.49 2.22
CA GLU A 578 0.65 -24.44 1.85
C GLU A 578 1.79 -25.03 1.01
N ASP A 579 2.07 -24.41 -0.15
CA ASP A 579 3.06 -24.91 -1.11
C ASP A 579 4.51 -24.61 -0.68
N ASN A 580 4.72 -23.50 0.03
CA ASN A 580 6.04 -23.06 0.46
C ASN A 580 6.51 -23.80 1.74
N PRO A 581 7.65 -24.54 1.69
CA PRO A 581 8.14 -25.33 2.82
C PRO A 581 8.52 -24.52 4.06
N ILE A 582 8.86 -23.23 3.91
CA ILE A 582 9.17 -22.33 5.03
C ILE A 582 7.88 -21.90 5.71
N ASN A 583 6.89 -21.44 4.95
CA ASN A 583 5.59 -21.04 5.47
C ASN A 583 4.87 -22.20 6.15
N ARG A 584 4.94 -23.42 5.58
CA ARG A 584 4.44 -24.65 6.22
C ARG A 584 4.97 -24.81 7.64
N LYS A 585 6.29 -24.66 7.83
CA LYS A 585 6.92 -24.81 9.14
C LYS A 585 6.53 -23.70 10.10
N ILE A 586 6.39 -22.47 9.63
CA ILE A 586 6.01 -21.31 10.45
C ILE A 586 4.56 -21.45 10.91
N THR A 587 3.61 -21.64 9.98
CA THR A 587 2.18 -21.78 10.28
C THR A 587 1.93 -22.96 11.21
N ALA A 588 2.57 -24.11 10.94
CA ALA A 588 2.47 -25.27 11.82
C ALA A 588 3.00 -24.99 13.23
N ARG A 589 4.14 -24.29 13.35
CA ARG A 589 4.73 -24.00 14.67
C ARG A 589 3.91 -23.00 15.48
N ILE A 590 3.31 -22.01 14.82
CA ILE A 590 2.39 -21.04 15.45
C ILE A 590 1.18 -21.77 16.04
N LEU A 591 0.51 -22.61 15.24
CA LEU A 591 -0.69 -23.33 15.64
C LEU A 591 -0.41 -24.41 16.71
N GLN A 592 0.71 -25.12 16.60
CA GLN A 592 1.16 -26.09 17.62
C GLN A 592 1.50 -25.40 18.95
N HIS A 593 2.05 -24.19 18.91
CA HIS A 593 2.31 -23.40 20.12
C HIS A 593 1.01 -22.91 20.78
N GLY A 594 -0.04 -22.69 19.98
CA GLY A 594 -1.40 -22.44 20.46
C GLY A 594 -2.12 -23.67 21.05
N GLY A 595 -1.48 -24.84 21.07
CA GLY A 595 -2.05 -26.07 21.63
C GLY A 595 -2.84 -26.93 20.65
N HIS A 596 -2.86 -26.58 19.36
CA HIS A 596 -3.61 -27.34 18.33
C HIS A 596 -2.78 -28.47 17.71
N GLN A 597 -3.45 -29.53 17.26
CA GLN A 597 -2.85 -30.56 16.41
C GLN A 597 -2.91 -30.11 14.95
N VAL A 598 -1.79 -30.20 14.24
CA VAL A 598 -1.67 -29.63 12.89
C VAL A 598 -1.13 -30.67 11.93
N ASP A 599 -1.90 -30.97 10.89
CA ASP A 599 -1.47 -31.76 9.74
C ASP A 599 -1.22 -30.79 8.57
N VAL A 600 -0.06 -30.92 7.91
CA VAL A 600 0.37 -29.98 6.86
C VAL A 600 0.54 -30.71 5.54
N VAL A 601 -0.04 -30.18 4.46
CA VAL A 601 0.04 -30.71 3.10
C VAL A 601 0.64 -29.68 2.14
N ALA A 602 1.21 -30.15 1.04
CA ALA A 602 1.96 -29.32 0.11
C ALA A 602 1.14 -28.84 -1.10
N SER A 603 -0.06 -29.39 -1.31
CA SER A 603 -0.92 -29.05 -2.45
C SER A 603 -2.41 -29.11 -2.11
N GLY A 604 -3.23 -28.46 -2.94
CA GLY A 604 -4.69 -28.52 -2.82
C GLY A 604 -5.29 -29.90 -3.09
N GLU A 605 -4.65 -30.71 -3.95
CA GLU A 605 -5.06 -32.10 -4.22
C GLU A 605 -4.83 -32.98 -2.98
N GLU A 606 -3.65 -32.89 -2.36
CA GLU A 606 -3.35 -33.59 -1.10
C GLU A 606 -4.30 -33.18 0.03
N ALA A 607 -4.74 -31.91 0.06
CA ALA A 607 -5.70 -31.43 1.05
C ALA A 607 -7.06 -32.12 0.91
N LEU A 608 -7.58 -32.23 -0.32
CA LEU A 608 -8.85 -32.92 -0.58
C LEU A 608 -8.74 -34.43 -0.32
N ASP A 609 -7.66 -35.08 -0.77
CA ASP A 609 -7.41 -36.49 -0.49
C ASP A 609 -7.38 -36.78 1.02
N ARG A 610 -6.80 -35.88 1.81
CA ARG A 610 -6.71 -36.01 3.27
C ARG A 610 -8.07 -35.81 3.96
N LEU A 611 -8.91 -34.91 3.43
CA LEU A 611 -10.27 -34.69 3.91
C LEU A 611 -11.19 -35.87 3.56
N ASP A 612 -11.02 -36.50 2.40
CA ASP A 612 -11.81 -37.66 1.98
C ASP A 612 -11.42 -38.95 2.74
N GLN A 613 -10.13 -39.10 3.09
CA GLN A 613 -9.62 -40.25 3.84
C GLN A 613 -10.02 -40.23 5.33
N ASP A 614 -10.03 -39.03 5.94
CA ASP A 614 -10.28 -38.81 7.37
C ASP A 614 -11.52 -37.91 7.58
N ASP A 615 -12.63 -38.27 6.94
CA ASP A 615 -13.86 -37.46 6.96
C ASP A 615 -14.40 -37.29 8.39
N GLY A 616 -14.63 -36.04 8.80
CA GLY A 616 -15.09 -35.66 10.14
C GLY A 616 -14.03 -35.63 11.26
N VAL A 617 -12.74 -35.75 10.93
CA VAL A 617 -11.63 -35.73 11.91
C VAL A 617 -11.04 -34.33 12.13
N PHE A 618 -11.15 -33.45 11.14
CA PHE A 618 -10.62 -32.10 11.20
C PHE A 618 -11.69 -31.12 11.68
N ASP A 619 -11.31 -30.24 12.61
CA ASP A 619 -12.19 -29.20 13.13
C ASP A 619 -12.11 -27.90 12.30
N MET A 620 -11.05 -27.73 11.51
CA MET A 620 -10.80 -26.53 10.70
C MET A 620 -9.78 -26.81 9.58
N MET A 621 -9.89 -26.07 8.48
CA MET A 621 -8.88 -26.02 7.42
C MET A 621 -8.31 -24.60 7.24
N ILE A 622 -7.00 -24.50 7.00
CA ILE A 622 -6.32 -23.28 6.59
C ILE A 622 -5.68 -23.52 5.22
N VAL A 623 -6.03 -22.72 4.21
CA VAL A 623 -5.64 -22.95 2.81
C VAL A 623 -5.00 -21.72 2.17
N ASP A 624 -3.88 -21.91 1.47
CA ASP A 624 -3.29 -20.88 0.61
C ASP A 624 -4.05 -20.75 -0.72
N VAL A 625 -4.36 -19.52 -1.14
CA VAL A 625 -4.99 -19.27 -2.46
C VAL A 625 -4.07 -19.67 -3.61
N ASN A 626 -2.78 -19.35 -3.49
CA ASN A 626 -1.83 -19.43 -4.59
C ASN A 626 -0.99 -20.70 -4.53
N MET A 627 -1.63 -21.86 -4.73
CA MET A 627 -0.94 -23.15 -4.86
C MET A 627 -0.83 -23.58 -6.33
N PRO A 628 0.30 -24.14 -6.77
CA PRO A 628 0.45 -24.69 -8.12
C PRO A 628 -0.41 -25.94 -8.32
N GLY A 629 -1.00 -26.07 -9.51
CA GLY A 629 -1.91 -27.17 -9.85
C GLY A 629 -3.36 -26.80 -9.54
N MET A 630 -3.78 -27.00 -8.29
CA MET A 630 -5.13 -26.69 -7.80
C MET A 630 -5.09 -25.49 -6.84
N SER A 631 -5.80 -24.41 -7.17
CA SER A 631 -5.85 -23.20 -6.33
C SER A 631 -6.68 -23.45 -5.07
N GLY A 632 -6.35 -22.74 -3.98
CA GLY A 632 -7.14 -22.78 -2.75
C GLY A 632 -8.62 -22.45 -2.96
N ILE A 633 -8.96 -21.59 -3.92
CA ILE A 633 -10.36 -21.28 -4.28
C ILE A 633 -11.08 -22.52 -4.84
N ASP A 634 -10.38 -23.33 -5.65
CA ASP A 634 -10.94 -24.55 -6.21
C ASP A 634 -11.14 -25.63 -5.14
N VAL A 635 -10.20 -25.72 -4.18
CA VAL A 635 -10.31 -26.59 -3.00
C VAL A 635 -11.55 -26.25 -2.17
N ILE A 636 -11.79 -24.96 -1.89
CA ILE A 636 -12.96 -24.50 -1.12
C ILE A 636 -14.25 -24.87 -1.86
N LYS A 637 -14.34 -24.58 -3.17
CA LYS A 637 -15.53 -24.90 -3.96
C LYS A 637 -15.83 -26.40 -3.96
N LEU A 638 -14.81 -27.24 -4.15
CA LEU A 638 -14.95 -28.70 -4.14
C LEU A 638 -15.43 -29.20 -2.75
N ARG A 639 -14.88 -28.65 -1.66
CA ARG A 639 -15.33 -28.99 -0.31
C ARG A 639 -16.78 -28.57 -0.06
N ARG A 640 -17.16 -27.35 -0.42
CA ARG A 640 -18.55 -26.84 -0.26
C ARG A 640 -19.56 -27.61 -1.10
N MET A 641 -19.19 -28.06 -2.29
CA MET A 641 -20.03 -28.96 -3.11
C MET A 641 -20.27 -30.32 -2.43
N GLY A 642 -19.29 -30.85 -1.70
CA GLY A 642 -19.43 -32.06 -0.89
C GLY A 642 -20.35 -31.88 0.32
N GLU A 643 -20.27 -30.72 0.99
CA GLU A 643 -21.12 -30.40 2.15
C GLU A 643 -22.62 -30.26 1.80
N ALA A 644 -22.93 -29.81 0.59
CA ALA A 644 -24.31 -29.72 0.09
C ALA A 644 -25.05 -31.08 0.05
N GLY A 645 -24.30 -32.20 0.12
CA GLY A 645 -24.83 -33.57 0.23
C GLY A 645 -25.21 -34.02 1.65
N GLY A 646 -25.07 -33.17 2.67
CA GLY A 646 -25.43 -33.46 4.08
C GLY A 646 -24.23 -33.64 5.02
N GLY A 647 -23.04 -33.18 4.65
CA GLY A 647 -21.85 -33.20 5.51
C GLY A 647 -21.85 -32.08 6.56
N GLU A 648 -21.11 -32.25 7.65
CA GLU A 648 -20.86 -31.18 8.62
C GLU A 648 -20.00 -30.07 7.99
N HIS A 649 -20.35 -28.83 8.31
CA HIS A 649 -19.68 -27.65 7.78
C HIS A 649 -18.31 -27.49 8.43
N LEU A 650 -17.25 -27.61 7.63
CA LEU A 650 -15.87 -27.42 8.08
C LEU A 650 -15.50 -25.92 7.94
N PRO A 651 -15.11 -25.22 9.03
CA PRO A 651 -14.62 -23.85 8.92
C PRO A 651 -13.31 -23.76 8.13
N ILE A 652 -13.20 -22.80 7.21
CA ILE A 652 -12.06 -22.60 6.32
C ILE A 652 -11.51 -21.17 6.44
N ILE A 653 -10.24 -21.06 6.87
CA ILE A 653 -9.46 -19.82 6.84
C ILE A 653 -8.60 -19.80 5.58
N VAL A 654 -8.65 -18.70 4.83
CA VAL A 654 -7.89 -18.50 3.60
C VAL A 654 -6.70 -17.58 3.85
N LEU A 655 -5.52 -17.98 3.40
CA LEU A 655 -4.31 -17.16 3.41
C LEU A 655 -4.00 -16.70 1.98
N SER A 656 -3.95 -15.40 1.73
CA SER A 656 -3.60 -14.86 0.41
C SER A 656 -2.44 -13.86 0.47
N ALA A 657 -1.52 -13.96 -0.49
CA ALA A 657 -0.50 -12.92 -0.72
C ALA A 657 -1.04 -11.69 -1.47
N ASP A 658 -2.24 -11.80 -2.05
CA ASP A 658 -2.94 -10.71 -2.75
C ASP A 658 -4.14 -10.21 -1.93
N ALA A 659 -4.11 -8.94 -1.55
CA ALA A 659 -5.13 -8.25 -0.74
C ALA A 659 -6.16 -7.49 -1.60
N THR A 660 -6.27 -7.83 -2.88
CA THR A 660 -7.26 -7.24 -3.79
C THR A 660 -8.70 -7.63 -3.39
N PRO A 661 -9.67 -6.70 -3.49
CA PRO A 661 -11.09 -7.00 -3.27
C PRO A 661 -11.60 -8.12 -4.14
N GLU A 662 -11.11 -8.20 -5.37
CA GLU A 662 -11.52 -9.22 -6.32
C GLU A 662 -11.14 -10.62 -5.81
N THR A 663 -9.97 -10.76 -5.20
CA THR A 663 -9.51 -12.03 -4.60
C THR A 663 -10.26 -12.34 -3.31
N ALA A 664 -10.47 -11.35 -2.44
CA ALA A 664 -11.25 -11.51 -1.22
C ALA A 664 -12.71 -11.92 -1.54
N GLN A 665 -13.35 -11.24 -2.49
CA GLN A 665 -14.70 -11.54 -2.96
C GLN A 665 -14.77 -12.93 -3.62
N ALA A 666 -13.78 -13.31 -4.43
CA ALA A 666 -13.74 -14.64 -5.03
C ALA A 666 -13.59 -15.77 -3.98
N CYS A 667 -12.90 -15.51 -2.87
CA CYS A 667 -12.79 -16.45 -1.75
C CYS A 667 -14.09 -16.54 -0.94
N GLU A 668 -14.76 -15.40 -0.71
CA GLU A 668 -16.07 -15.35 -0.06
C GLU A 668 -17.15 -16.06 -0.89
N GLU A 669 -17.21 -15.79 -2.20
CA GLU A 669 -18.12 -16.46 -3.14
C GLU A 669 -17.86 -17.97 -3.25
N ALA A 670 -16.61 -18.40 -3.02
CA ALA A 670 -16.26 -19.82 -2.94
C ALA A 670 -16.75 -20.47 -1.63
N GLY A 671 -17.03 -19.68 -0.60
CA GLY A 671 -17.52 -20.13 0.71
C GLY A 671 -16.45 -20.19 1.80
N ALA A 672 -15.42 -19.34 1.76
CA ALA A 672 -14.46 -19.17 2.85
C ALA A 672 -15.09 -18.48 4.07
N ASP A 673 -14.69 -18.86 5.30
CA ASP A 673 -15.21 -18.29 6.54
C ASP A 673 -14.40 -17.08 7.01
N VAL A 674 -13.07 -17.11 6.83
CA VAL A 674 -12.18 -15.98 7.16
C VAL A 674 -11.14 -15.83 6.06
N PHE A 675 -10.90 -14.58 5.65
CA PHE A 675 -9.83 -14.23 4.74
C PHE A 675 -8.73 -13.47 5.47
N MET A 676 -7.49 -13.95 5.38
CA MET A 676 -6.31 -13.32 5.97
C MET A 676 -5.24 -13.06 4.91
N THR A 677 -4.57 -11.93 5.05
CA THR A 677 -3.44 -11.57 4.18
C THR A 677 -2.13 -12.11 4.74
N LYS A 678 -1.25 -12.59 3.87
CA LYS A 678 0.12 -12.99 4.22
C LYS A 678 1.02 -11.74 4.27
N PRO A 679 1.98 -11.64 5.20
CA PRO A 679 2.39 -12.67 6.17
C PRO A 679 1.45 -12.76 7.38
N VAL A 680 1.32 -13.97 7.91
CA VAL A 680 0.43 -14.26 9.04
C VAL A 680 1.19 -14.09 10.36
N GLU A 681 0.78 -13.12 11.18
CA GLU A 681 1.33 -12.93 12.52
C GLU A 681 0.76 -13.95 13.50
N ALA A 682 1.58 -14.47 14.42
CA ALA A 682 1.20 -15.53 15.34
C ALA A 682 -0.08 -15.20 16.15
N ARG A 683 -0.17 -13.98 16.66
CA ARG A 683 -1.34 -13.49 17.40
C ARG A 683 -2.62 -13.41 16.56
N HIS A 684 -2.52 -12.98 15.31
CA HIS A 684 -3.69 -12.80 14.44
C HIS A 684 -4.19 -14.15 13.94
N LEU A 685 -3.29 -15.11 13.66
CA LEU A 685 -3.69 -16.46 13.30
C LEU A 685 -4.42 -17.16 14.44
N LEU A 686 -3.86 -17.10 15.65
CA LEU A 686 -4.47 -17.75 16.82
C LEU A 686 -5.81 -17.07 17.19
N ALA A 687 -5.89 -15.74 17.12
CA ALA A 687 -7.15 -15.02 17.32
C ALA A 687 -8.19 -15.39 16.25
N ALA A 688 -7.80 -15.51 14.97
CA ALA A 688 -8.71 -15.92 13.90
C ALA A 688 -9.25 -17.35 14.15
N VAL A 689 -8.37 -18.30 14.49
CA VAL A 689 -8.77 -19.68 14.85
C VAL A 689 -9.75 -19.68 16.03
N GLU A 690 -9.48 -18.91 17.08
CA GLU A 690 -10.37 -18.79 18.24
C GLU A 690 -11.73 -18.17 17.89
N THR A 691 -11.74 -17.14 17.04
CA THR A 691 -12.95 -16.42 16.65
C THR A 691 -13.83 -17.28 15.76
N THR A 692 -13.24 -17.97 14.78
CA THR A 692 -13.95 -18.85 13.84
C THR A 692 -14.52 -20.10 14.52
N CYS A 693 -13.91 -20.56 15.62
CA CYS A 693 -14.44 -21.67 16.41
C CYS A 693 -15.57 -21.28 17.38
N ARG A 694 -15.77 -19.99 17.66
CA ARG A 694 -16.90 -19.50 18.45
C ARG A 694 -18.12 -19.29 17.53
N ARG A 695 -19.16 -20.11 17.71
CA ARG A 695 -20.48 -19.85 17.12
C ARG A 695 -20.97 -18.45 17.58
N PRO A 696 -21.71 -17.70 16.74
CA PRO A 696 -21.70 -16.25 16.79
C PRO A 696 -22.49 -15.71 17.98
N GLU A 697 -21.78 -15.06 18.89
CA GLU A 697 -22.27 -13.83 19.52
C GLU A 697 -21.21 -12.76 19.27
N THR A 698 -21.50 -11.88 18.30
CA THR A 698 -21.00 -10.50 18.13
C THR A 698 -19.49 -10.26 17.98
N GLU A 699 -19.13 -9.66 16.85
CA GLU A 699 -17.80 -9.19 16.45
C GLU A 699 -17.11 -8.29 17.50
N PRO A 700 -15.77 -8.39 17.60
CA PRO A 700 -14.97 -7.16 17.48
C PRO A 700 -13.68 -7.27 16.64
N GLU A 701 -13.27 -6.09 16.19
CA GLU A 701 -12.17 -5.69 15.31
C GLU A 701 -10.72 -5.92 15.81
N PRO A 702 -9.71 -5.87 14.91
CA PRO A 702 -8.33 -6.31 15.15
C PRO A 702 -7.41 -5.31 15.87
N ALA A 703 -6.64 -5.82 16.84
CA ALA A 703 -5.65 -5.07 17.63
C ALA A 703 -4.28 -4.92 16.92
N SER A 704 -3.74 -3.70 16.99
CA SER A 704 -2.40 -3.29 16.53
C SER A 704 -1.35 -3.29 17.66
N VAL A 705 -0.10 -3.51 17.28
CA VAL A 705 1.10 -3.63 18.15
C VAL A 705 1.70 -2.27 18.43
N ALA A 706 2.14 -2.08 19.68
CA ALA A 706 3.07 -1.01 20.05
C ALA A 706 4.47 -1.59 20.33
N VAL A 707 5.51 -0.89 19.87
CA VAL A 707 6.90 -1.07 20.33
C VAL A 707 7.51 0.30 20.67
N THR A 708 8.21 0.36 21.81
CA THR A 708 8.98 1.50 22.33
C THR A 708 10.41 1.05 22.74
N PRO A 709 11.38 1.97 22.88
CA PRO A 709 12.74 1.80 22.36
C PRO A 709 13.85 1.74 23.43
N ILE A 710 15.05 1.30 23.01
CA ILE A 710 16.30 1.21 23.80
C ILE A 710 17.31 2.27 23.35
N ALA A 711 18.15 2.73 24.29
CA ALA A 711 19.28 3.62 24.06
C ALA A 711 20.61 3.01 24.56
N ARG A 712 21.62 3.01 23.64
CA ARG A 712 23.08 3.29 23.81
C ARG A 712 24.13 2.17 24.08
N HIS A 713 24.96 1.95 23.02
CA HIS A 713 26.46 2.04 22.98
C HIS A 713 27.30 0.76 23.31
N PRO A 714 28.64 0.70 23.04
CA PRO A 714 29.37 0.62 21.75
C PRO A 714 30.44 -0.52 21.65
N ARG A 715 31.00 -0.72 20.43
CA ARG A 715 32.38 -1.17 20.08
C ARG A 715 32.93 -2.54 20.59
N PHE A 716 33.29 -3.43 19.66
CA PHE A 716 34.62 -4.12 19.52
C PHE A 716 34.61 -4.94 18.20
N ARG A 717 35.54 -4.76 17.24
CA ARG A 717 36.91 -5.32 17.09
C ARG A 717 36.95 -6.86 17.14
N GLY A 718 37.35 -7.46 16.01
CA GLY A 718 37.31 -8.90 15.77
C GLY A 718 38.48 -9.69 16.35
N GLU A 719 38.30 -11.01 16.44
CA GLU A 719 39.23 -12.06 15.98
C GLU A 719 38.72 -13.47 16.38
N HIS A 720 39.14 -14.46 15.58
CA HIS A 720 39.18 -15.91 15.83
C HIS A 720 37.87 -16.68 16.10
N VAL A 721 37.40 -17.40 15.06
CA VAL A 721 36.36 -18.43 15.18
C VAL A 721 36.95 -19.66 15.88
N SER A 722 36.36 -20.03 17.02
CA SER A 722 36.70 -21.27 17.73
C SER A 722 36.43 -22.50 16.84
N PRO A 723 37.36 -23.47 16.72
CA PRO A 723 37.18 -24.63 15.86
C PRO A 723 36.02 -25.55 16.25
N ILE A 724 35.64 -25.55 17.53
CA ILE A 724 34.60 -26.40 18.11
C ILE A 724 33.53 -25.54 18.79
N ASP A 725 32.25 -25.85 18.50
CA ASP A 725 31.10 -25.36 19.26
C ASP A 725 30.78 -26.33 20.42
N THR A 726 31.22 -25.96 21.62
CA THR A 726 31.02 -26.76 22.85
C THR A 726 29.54 -26.92 23.24
N SER A 727 28.66 -26.03 22.79
CA SER A 727 27.21 -26.07 23.09
C SER A 727 26.51 -27.15 22.27
N ARG A 728 27.00 -27.42 21.05
CA ARG A 728 26.49 -28.49 20.18
C ARG A 728 26.94 -29.87 20.64
N LEU A 729 28.18 -30.01 21.10
CA LEU A 729 28.66 -31.23 21.76
C LEU A 729 27.84 -31.58 23.01
N ALA A 730 27.46 -30.58 23.81
CA ALA A 730 26.58 -30.78 24.95
C ALA A 730 25.16 -31.26 24.55
N ASN A 731 24.64 -30.77 23.43
CA ASN A 731 23.36 -31.25 22.87
C ASN A 731 23.47 -32.67 22.29
N LEU A 732 24.61 -33.05 21.69
CA LEU A 732 24.81 -34.43 21.25
C LEU A 732 24.85 -35.39 22.45
N LYS A 733 25.49 -34.97 23.55
CA LYS A 733 25.54 -35.72 24.81
C LYS A 733 24.16 -35.83 25.48
N SER A 734 23.31 -34.81 25.39
CA SER A 734 21.95 -34.87 25.93
C SER A 734 21.02 -35.79 25.14
N ILE A 735 21.29 -36.01 23.84
CA ILE A 735 20.54 -36.92 22.98
C ILE A 735 21.02 -38.38 23.13
N GLY A 736 22.33 -38.61 23.21
CA GLY A 736 22.93 -39.95 23.23
C GLY A 736 23.07 -40.61 24.61
N GLY A 737 23.02 -39.83 25.69
CA GLY A 737 23.03 -40.34 27.07
C GLY A 737 24.39 -40.76 27.64
N ASP A 738 25.38 -41.12 26.81
CA ASP A 738 26.75 -41.47 27.24
C ASP A 738 27.87 -40.84 26.39
N ASP A 739 29.09 -40.80 26.95
CA ASP A 739 30.27 -40.25 26.26
C ASP A 739 30.80 -41.21 25.18
N ALA A 740 30.43 -42.48 25.22
CA ALA A 740 30.83 -43.50 24.24
C ALA A 740 30.12 -43.29 22.89
N PHE A 741 28.82 -43.01 22.89
CA PHE A 741 28.04 -42.70 21.69
C PHE A 741 28.53 -41.43 20.99
N VAL A 742 28.86 -40.39 21.77
CA VAL A 742 29.39 -39.14 21.23
C VAL A 742 30.74 -39.38 20.54
N VAL A 743 31.62 -40.17 21.17
CA VAL A 743 32.93 -40.53 20.59
C VAL A 743 32.76 -41.37 19.32
N ASP A 744 31.87 -42.35 19.29
CA ASP A 744 31.63 -43.20 18.12
C ASP A 744 31.08 -42.39 16.93
N THR A 745 30.10 -41.52 17.18
CA THR A 745 29.52 -40.61 16.18
C THR A 745 30.58 -39.63 15.63
N LEU A 746 31.47 -39.11 16.49
CA LEU A 746 32.56 -38.22 16.07
C LEU A 746 33.63 -38.95 15.24
N GLN A 747 33.93 -40.20 15.57
CA GLN A 747 34.87 -41.03 14.80
C GLN A 747 34.31 -41.42 13.43
N GLU A 748 33.01 -41.74 13.36
CA GLU A 748 32.30 -41.98 12.10
C GLU A 748 32.30 -40.72 11.23
N TYR A 749 31.95 -39.57 11.80
CA TYR A 749 32.02 -38.29 11.11
C TYR A 749 33.44 -37.96 10.59
N LEU A 750 34.50 -38.17 11.38
CA LEU A 750 35.88 -37.92 10.93
C LEU A 750 36.28 -38.84 9.77
N ARG A 751 35.72 -40.04 9.69
CA ARG A 751 35.94 -40.97 8.56
C ARG A 751 35.22 -40.47 7.31
N ASP A 752 33.95 -40.11 7.44
CA ASP A 752 33.12 -39.65 6.32
C ASP A 752 33.60 -38.29 5.77
N ALA A 753 34.01 -37.39 6.65
CA ALA A 753 34.55 -36.08 6.27
C ALA A 753 35.84 -36.22 5.42
N ARG A 754 36.69 -37.21 5.71
CA ARG A 754 37.91 -37.46 4.90
C ARG A 754 37.56 -37.95 3.50
N VAL A 755 36.60 -38.86 3.38
CA VAL A 755 36.12 -39.35 2.07
C VAL A 755 35.56 -38.20 1.23
N LEU A 756 34.74 -37.34 1.84
CA LEU A 756 34.18 -36.17 1.15
C LEU A 756 35.26 -35.17 0.72
N ILE A 757 36.30 -34.95 1.53
CA ILE A 757 37.41 -34.07 1.17
C ILE A 757 38.21 -34.64 0.00
N ASP A 758 38.45 -35.95 -0.06
CA ASP A 758 39.12 -36.61 -1.18
C ASP A 758 38.32 -36.48 -2.49
N GLU A 759 36.98 -36.55 -2.41
CA GLU A 759 36.07 -36.31 -3.54
C GLU A 759 36.11 -34.86 -4.01
N ILE A 760 36.12 -33.90 -3.06
CA ILE A 760 36.27 -32.46 -3.34
C ILE A 760 37.63 -32.18 -3.99
N ALA A 761 38.71 -32.81 -3.52
CA ALA A 761 40.06 -32.70 -4.08
C ALA A 761 40.11 -33.22 -5.52
N SER A 762 39.48 -34.36 -5.77
CA SER A 762 39.36 -34.96 -7.09
C SER A 762 38.58 -34.06 -8.05
N ALA A 763 37.44 -33.50 -7.61
CA ALA A 763 36.63 -32.57 -8.39
C ALA A 763 37.36 -31.25 -8.69
N ALA A 764 38.14 -30.74 -7.74
CA ALA A 764 38.98 -29.55 -7.92
C ALA A 764 40.06 -29.80 -8.99
N SER A 765 40.72 -30.96 -8.98
CA SER A 765 41.75 -31.33 -9.96
C SER A 765 41.17 -31.49 -11.38
N ALA A 766 39.92 -31.95 -11.50
CA ALA A 766 39.20 -32.10 -12.76
C ALA A 766 38.54 -30.79 -13.25
N ALA A 767 38.59 -29.71 -12.46
CA ALA A 767 37.86 -28.46 -12.69
C ALA A 767 36.34 -28.67 -12.90
N ASP A 768 35.78 -29.66 -12.20
CA ASP A 768 34.34 -29.95 -12.19
C ASP A 768 33.66 -29.16 -11.08
N LEU A 769 33.05 -28.04 -11.47
CA LEU A 769 32.39 -27.11 -10.55
C LEU A 769 31.14 -27.70 -9.90
N THR A 770 30.46 -28.63 -10.57
CA THR A 770 29.22 -29.22 -10.06
C THR A 770 29.55 -30.21 -8.95
N ALA A 771 30.44 -31.17 -9.23
CA ALA A 771 30.89 -32.15 -8.25
C ALA A 771 31.59 -31.49 -7.04
N PHE A 772 32.39 -30.43 -7.28
CA PHE A 772 33.02 -29.67 -6.20
C PHE A 772 31.98 -29.00 -5.28
N ARG A 773 30.93 -28.40 -5.84
CA ARG A 773 29.87 -27.75 -5.06
C ARG A 773 29.03 -28.74 -4.27
N GLU A 774 28.74 -29.90 -4.86
CA GLU A 774 28.00 -30.98 -4.19
C GLU A 774 28.79 -31.51 -2.99
N GLY A 775 30.08 -31.78 -3.15
CA GLY A 775 30.96 -32.20 -2.04
C GLY A 775 31.05 -31.14 -0.93
N ILE A 776 31.24 -29.87 -1.28
CA ILE A 776 31.26 -28.76 -0.32
C ILE A 776 29.92 -28.62 0.42
N HIS A 777 28.80 -28.83 -0.28
CA HIS A 777 27.46 -28.77 0.32
C HIS A 777 27.23 -29.92 1.31
N ALA A 778 27.65 -31.14 0.94
CA ALA A 778 27.57 -32.32 1.80
C ALA A 778 28.44 -32.16 3.06
N LEU A 779 29.70 -31.78 2.90
CA LEU A 779 30.64 -31.58 4.02
C LEU A 779 30.18 -30.46 4.97
N ARG A 780 29.61 -29.38 4.45
CA ARG A 780 29.03 -28.30 5.27
C ARG A 780 27.87 -28.79 6.13
N GLY A 781 26.98 -29.59 5.52
CA GLY A 781 25.81 -30.14 6.20
C GLY A 781 26.19 -31.04 7.38
N THR A 782 27.14 -31.95 7.15
CA THR A 782 27.62 -32.87 8.19
C THR A 782 28.42 -32.13 9.27
N SER A 783 29.31 -31.20 8.89
CA SER A 783 30.11 -30.38 9.84
C SER A 783 29.23 -29.56 10.80
N GLY A 784 28.11 -29.04 10.30
CA GLY A 784 27.17 -28.24 11.10
C GLY A 784 26.41 -29.03 12.17
N ASN A 785 26.21 -30.33 11.95
CA ASN A 785 25.52 -31.21 12.89
C ASN A 785 26.42 -31.65 14.05
N VAL A 786 27.71 -31.82 13.78
CA VAL A 786 28.71 -32.35 14.73
C VAL A 786 29.43 -31.22 15.50
N GLY A 787 29.24 -29.96 15.10
CA GLY A 787 29.80 -28.80 15.81
C GLY A 787 31.21 -28.40 15.35
N ALA A 788 31.65 -28.86 14.18
CA ALA A 788 32.92 -28.48 13.54
C ALA A 788 32.79 -27.09 12.88
N GLN A 789 32.73 -26.04 13.71
CA GLN A 789 32.34 -24.69 13.29
C GLN A 789 33.35 -24.02 12.34
N ALA A 790 34.66 -24.21 12.57
CA ALA A 790 35.68 -23.68 11.66
C ALA A 790 35.66 -24.38 10.29
N LEU A 791 35.43 -25.69 10.25
CA LEU A 791 35.33 -26.45 8.99
C LEU A 791 34.08 -26.06 8.19
N ARG A 792 32.94 -25.90 8.88
CA ARG A 792 31.71 -25.37 8.27
C ARG A 792 31.93 -23.97 7.68
N HIS A 793 32.65 -23.11 8.41
CA HIS A 793 32.95 -21.75 7.95
C HIS A 793 33.90 -21.74 6.74
N ALA A 794 34.92 -22.61 6.73
CA ALA A 794 35.81 -22.79 5.58
C ALA A 794 35.05 -23.21 4.30
N CYS A 795 34.02 -24.03 4.45
CA CYS A 795 33.13 -24.43 3.35
C CYS A 795 32.18 -23.30 2.90
N GLU A 796 31.79 -22.39 3.80
CA GLU A 796 30.87 -21.28 3.50
C GLU A 796 31.54 -20.17 2.68
N ILE A 797 32.83 -19.90 2.91
CA ILE A 797 33.60 -18.88 2.18
C ILE A 797 33.70 -19.19 0.68
N GLN A 798 33.55 -20.46 0.29
CA GLN A 798 33.78 -20.94 -1.07
C GLN A 798 32.51 -21.09 -1.93
N LYS A 799 31.35 -20.67 -1.41
CA LYS A 799 30.02 -20.93 -2.01
C LYS A 799 29.79 -20.27 -3.38
N ASP A 800 30.46 -19.14 -3.65
CA ASP A 800 30.24 -18.34 -4.86
C ASP A 800 31.38 -18.43 -5.89
N LEU A 801 32.15 -19.53 -5.86
CA LEU A 801 33.30 -19.71 -6.77
C LEU A 801 32.89 -19.87 -8.24
N SER A 802 33.61 -19.18 -9.12
CA SER A 802 33.53 -19.35 -10.56
C SER A 802 34.43 -20.49 -11.05
N ARG A 803 34.15 -21.02 -12.25
CA ARG A 803 34.97 -22.09 -12.85
C ARG A 803 36.44 -21.67 -13.03
N SER A 804 36.70 -20.39 -13.30
CA SER A 804 38.06 -19.84 -13.43
C SER A 804 38.81 -19.75 -12.10
N ASP A 805 38.11 -19.55 -10.99
CA ASP A 805 38.72 -19.49 -9.67
C ASP A 805 39.05 -20.90 -9.16
N LEU A 806 38.19 -21.89 -9.44
CA LEU A 806 38.44 -23.30 -9.15
C LEU A 806 39.70 -23.81 -9.87
N GLN A 807 39.93 -23.40 -11.13
CA GLN A 807 41.13 -23.79 -11.87
C GLN A 807 42.43 -23.19 -11.34
N ARG A 808 42.38 -22.00 -10.73
CA ARG A 808 43.58 -21.31 -10.21
C ARG A 808 43.87 -21.61 -8.74
N HIS A 809 42.82 -21.75 -7.94
CA HIS A 809 42.91 -21.79 -6.47
C HIS A 809 42.24 -23.03 -5.87
N GLY A 810 41.75 -23.97 -6.68
CA GLY A 810 41.09 -25.19 -6.21
C GLY A 810 41.94 -26.01 -5.23
N ALA A 811 43.24 -26.13 -5.48
CA ALA A 811 44.16 -26.83 -4.57
C ALA A 811 44.37 -26.07 -3.24
N ASP A 812 44.43 -24.73 -3.28
CA ASP A 812 44.56 -23.90 -2.07
C ASP A 812 43.32 -24.06 -1.17
N TYR A 813 42.14 -24.14 -1.79
CA TYR A 813 40.87 -24.31 -1.11
C TYR A 813 40.72 -25.66 -0.43
N VAL A 814 41.14 -26.74 -1.10
CA VAL A 814 41.17 -28.09 -0.53
C VAL A 814 42.12 -28.13 0.67
N HIS A 815 43.31 -27.54 0.54
CA HIS A 815 44.29 -27.51 1.63
C HIS A 815 43.76 -26.77 2.88
N VAL A 816 42.99 -25.70 2.72
CA VAL A 816 42.36 -25.00 3.86
C VAL A 816 41.35 -25.92 4.57
N ILE A 817 40.54 -26.66 3.83
CA ILE A 817 39.53 -27.57 4.40
C ILE A 817 40.21 -28.74 5.11
N GLU A 818 41.24 -29.34 4.52
CA GLU A 818 42.06 -30.39 5.15
C GLU A 818 42.66 -29.91 6.48
N ARG A 819 43.25 -28.72 6.48
CA ARG A 819 43.87 -28.14 7.67
C ARG A 819 42.87 -27.88 8.80
N GLU A 820 41.66 -27.43 8.48
CA GLU A 820 40.63 -27.19 9.48
C GLU A 820 40.04 -28.50 10.03
N LEU A 821 40.00 -29.58 9.23
CA LEU A 821 39.64 -30.91 9.72
C LEU A 821 40.70 -31.47 10.67
N GLU A 822 42.00 -31.29 10.36
CA GLU A 822 43.09 -31.69 11.25
C GLU A 822 43.05 -30.94 12.58
N ARG A 823 42.81 -29.62 12.54
CA ARG A 823 42.62 -28.80 13.74
C ARG A 823 41.46 -29.28 14.60
N PHE A 824 40.32 -29.58 13.97
CA PHE A 824 39.16 -30.13 14.66
C PHE A 824 39.48 -31.47 15.34
N ALA A 825 40.20 -32.37 14.65
CA ALA A 825 40.60 -33.66 15.20
C ALA A 825 41.60 -33.55 16.37
N GLU A 826 42.58 -32.64 16.27
CA GLU A 826 43.53 -32.37 17.36
C GLU A 826 42.85 -31.80 18.60
N GLU A 827 41.91 -30.89 18.40
CA GLU A 827 41.22 -30.22 19.50
C GLU A 827 40.21 -31.14 20.18
N LEU A 828 39.59 -32.04 19.41
CA LEU A 828 38.78 -33.13 19.96
C LEU A 828 39.62 -34.09 20.83
N ALA A 829 40.85 -34.42 20.40
CA ALA A 829 41.76 -35.27 21.17
C ALA A 829 42.26 -34.61 22.48
N ARG A 830 42.17 -33.27 22.60
CA ARG A 830 42.54 -32.52 23.82
C ARG A 830 41.37 -32.37 24.80
N GLN A 831 40.12 -32.59 24.39
CA GLN A 831 38.99 -32.56 25.30
C GLN A 831 38.96 -33.85 26.16
N PRO A 832 38.54 -33.78 27.44
CA PRO A 832 38.47 -34.93 28.34
C PRO A 832 37.26 -35.82 28.03
N LEU A 833 37.14 -36.25 26.77
CA LEU A 833 36.16 -37.21 26.26
C LEU A 833 36.88 -38.54 25.98
N GLY A 834 37.50 -39.15 27.00
CA GLY A 834 37.92 -40.58 26.98
C GLY A 834 38.78 -41.11 25.81
N LEU A 835 39.35 -40.28 24.93
CA LEU A 835 40.01 -40.71 23.68
C LEU A 835 41.45 -41.20 23.85
N ALA A 836 41.95 -41.36 25.09
CA ALA A 836 43.35 -41.69 25.35
C ALA A 836 43.73 -43.18 25.18
N ASP A 837 42.78 -44.12 25.01
CA ASP A 837 43.10 -45.55 25.11
C ASP A 837 43.03 -46.39 23.82
N SER A 838 42.81 -45.82 22.63
CA SER A 838 42.82 -46.64 21.38
C SER A 838 44.19 -46.89 20.76
N LYS A 839 45.30 -46.48 21.40
CA LYS A 839 46.67 -46.76 20.93
C LYS A 839 47.44 -47.84 21.68
N ARG A 840 46.84 -48.59 22.61
CA ARG A 840 47.48 -49.78 23.22
C ARG A 840 46.49 -50.93 23.43
N GLY A 841 46.42 -51.83 22.47
CA GLY A 841 45.65 -53.06 22.61
C GLY A 841 45.72 -53.95 21.37
N GLY A 842 46.90 -54.47 21.05
CA GLY A 842 47.07 -55.34 19.89
C GLY A 842 48.50 -55.85 19.72
N THR A 843 49.02 -56.53 20.74
CA THR A 843 50.05 -57.57 20.61
C THR A 843 50.32 -58.11 22.01
N ASP A 844 49.72 -59.25 22.36
CA ASP A 844 50.55 -60.32 22.90
C ASP A 844 49.93 -61.71 22.62
N PRO A 845 50.78 -62.72 22.37
CA PRO A 845 50.44 -64.01 21.78
C PRO A 845 50.06 -65.06 22.85
N PRO A 846 49.60 -66.27 22.49
CA PRO A 846 49.25 -67.27 23.49
C PRO A 846 50.49 -68.04 23.95
N GLY A 847 50.70 -68.16 25.26
CA GLY A 847 51.42 -69.30 25.84
C GLY A 847 52.31 -69.07 27.08
N ASN A 848 51.88 -69.70 28.17
CA ASN A 848 52.67 -70.37 29.23
C ASN A 848 53.33 -69.55 30.38
N PRO A 849 53.65 -70.19 31.54
CA PRO A 849 53.44 -69.63 32.88
C PRO A 849 54.79 -69.46 33.61
N ALA A 850 54.73 -69.20 34.92
CA ALA A 850 55.89 -69.10 35.85
C ALA A 850 56.62 -67.74 35.70
N SER A 851 57.18 -67.10 36.72
CA SER A 851 57.46 -67.44 38.10
C SER A 851 58.06 -66.17 38.74
N THR A 852 57.90 -66.07 40.07
CA THR A 852 58.92 -65.57 41.01
C THR A 852 59.44 -64.12 40.92
N THR A 853 59.12 -63.41 42.02
CA THR A 853 60.06 -62.73 42.95
C THR A 853 60.70 -61.38 42.63
N SER A 854 60.50 -60.50 43.63
CA SER A 854 61.46 -59.61 44.32
C SER A 854 61.90 -58.31 43.64
N GLY A 855 61.75 -57.24 44.43
CA GLY A 855 62.17 -55.86 44.15
C GLY A 855 63.69 -55.64 44.15
N PRO A 856 64.10 -54.35 44.22
CA PRO A 856 64.27 -53.70 45.52
C PRO A 856 63.40 -52.44 45.73
#